data_AF-A0A4V1QTY5-F1
#
_entry.id   AF-A0A4V1QTY5-F1
#
_cell.length_a   1.000
_cell.length_b   1.000
_cell.length_c   1.000
_cell.angle_alpha   90.00
_cell.angle_beta   90.00
_cell.angle_gamma   90.00
#
_symmetry.space_group_name_H-M   'P 1'
#
loop_
_entity.id
_entity.type
_entity.pdbx_description
1 polymer ?
#
loop_
_entity_poly.entity_id
_entity_poly.type
_entity_poly.pdbx_seq_one_letter_code
_entity_poly.pdbx_strand_id
1 'polypeptide(L)'
;MTRRAFIVGTAAMAGLMLWRPQVAFADEPWWDGSFIFRGYGKWYENQFWSAIGVVKSGNGGAQSGALYTDRWVSAKTPWVEWDISSNQYLRTASKITMRCDFTTELYYHLTGVLEIACGSYNGRNASYNMWHADSGDDTRFSLYHAVDDAPAGGRLEESKVVAIDNEAGSGLHKDGAQIWTDYRRYPQNSYSVWIRRSSRAVKHSFQLRSWFWNYYYFGTDWYFDRASDPPIGYSTKWIDQQSERISIASNATWGNRIVTVESVASKGKYLESADVASKGARCLVSSTVPATKQHWILLENENVDVAGTYRFVPVVSTDGAFQLDQSGGGPTMTASAAQLWSAAGNKLNRAQSFWIHGSSSTQWVFADCSGMALDSGGSTGKARFHSNGYPDKEWSNAAHKWRMSDARFSTADQRPFSLHGTVKDGYMPVGQSVTVPNPDSTFRPGGSTARSRGIRRTFTWVVLDDEFADEAFPEIVGSAYISKAGWLEEQPGVNLVGTTQGSGALAGVSLRIEGGSLQGTVSARLSSNGAWRDGATAGSAANAVSLSLHGAISQQYRVFYRACSSRSGWGSWTSEGKSASGPARTISGIQVRLEPKGIAQQGEASSITLDKAWSGKFLTCIVRAETQHRGIPYRGAALSYAVQVGKPVVLVSYVVDDDSSPCYEERVEVGTSYSTPAAALEAGRKQGCSDFDGWYVDKSCEMLFEDGSCLQGKRLTLYGRNIATVEYALTDDTKRLLEERECFVDESMTQEATAIWLVPASETVRYGTRLRFRRLPSMWYEDRGRTRETTNVPGVFLDAGESSAPAETLKVTGDATLYLAWRPPHYEGIAVS
;
A
#
# COMPACT_ATOMS: atom_id res chain seq x y z
N MET A 1 -16.02 30.26 57.33
CA MET A 1 -16.45 31.66 57.59
C MET A 1 -16.25 32.49 56.32
N THR A 2 -17.13 33.50 56.12
CA THR A 2 -17.41 34.32 54.90
C THR A 2 -18.39 33.65 53.91
N ARG A 3 -19.50 34.25 53.42
CA ARG A 3 -20.02 35.64 53.39
C ARG A 3 -21.56 35.65 53.16
N ARG A 4 -22.25 36.58 53.85
CA ARG A 4 -23.42 37.40 53.46
C ARG A 4 -24.76 36.70 53.10
N ALA A 5 -25.66 36.62 54.09
CA ALA A 5 -27.10 36.65 53.87
C ALA A 5 -27.53 38.07 53.48
N PHE A 6 -28.15 38.24 52.31
CA PHE A 6 -28.87 39.46 51.95
C PHE A 6 -30.32 39.26 52.40
N ILE A 7 -30.69 39.88 53.52
CA ILE A 7 -32.07 39.92 54.02
C ILE A 7 -32.62 41.29 53.61
N VAL A 8 -33.64 41.31 52.75
CA VAL A 8 -34.47 42.50 52.54
C VAL A 8 -35.79 42.26 53.26
N GLY A 9 -36.11 43.12 54.23
CA GLY A 9 -37.42 43.18 54.88
C GLY A 9 -37.42 42.82 56.36
N THR A 10 -37.59 43.84 57.20
CA THR A 10 -37.59 43.86 58.67
C THR A 10 -38.85 43.27 59.32
N ALA A 11 -38.63 42.65 60.49
CA ALA A 11 -39.48 42.58 61.70
C ALA A 11 -40.02 41.19 62.12
N ALA A 12 -39.34 40.66 63.14
CA ALA A 12 -39.79 39.89 64.30
C ALA A 12 -41.00 38.94 64.22
N MET A 13 -40.76 37.65 64.45
CA MET A 13 -41.25 36.91 65.64
C MET A 13 -40.48 35.59 65.78
N ALA A 14 -40.20 35.23 67.04
CA ALA A 14 -39.24 34.23 67.46
C ALA A 14 -39.72 32.78 67.27
N GLY A 15 -38.75 31.90 66.99
CA GLY A 15 -38.60 30.63 67.71
C GLY A 15 -39.71 29.60 67.63
N LEU A 16 -39.89 28.98 66.46
CA LEU A 16 -40.40 27.61 66.36
C LEU A 16 -39.51 26.85 65.37
N MET A 17 -38.72 25.92 65.92
CA MET A 17 -37.87 24.90 65.27
C MET A 17 -38.06 24.69 63.74
N LEU A 18 -37.44 25.54 62.92
CA LEU A 18 -37.38 25.38 61.45
C LEU A 18 -36.16 24.54 60.97
N TRP A 19 -35.51 23.83 61.90
CA TRP A 19 -34.23 23.11 61.71
C TRP A 19 -34.33 21.73 61.04
N ARG A 20 -35.47 21.03 61.09
CA ARG A 20 -35.47 19.55 60.90
C ARG A 20 -35.15 19.04 59.48
N PRO A 21 -35.61 19.63 58.36
CA PRO A 21 -35.21 19.18 57.03
C PRO A 21 -33.70 19.39 56.78
N GLN A 22 -33.14 20.54 57.17
CA GLN A 22 -31.69 20.80 57.06
C GLN A 22 -30.87 19.80 57.90
N VAL A 23 -31.41 19.35 59.02
CA VAL A 23 -30.80 18.32 59.89
C VAL A 23 -30.99 16.91 59.31
N ALA A 24 -32.13 16.61 58.69
CA ALA A 24 -32.39 15.34 58.00
C ALA A 24 -31.44 15.10 56.81
N PHE A 25 -30.81 16.16 56.31
CA PHE A 25 -29.81 16.12 55.25
C PHE A 25 -28.41 16.61 55.71
N ALA A 26 -28.12 16.57 57.03
CA ALA A 26 -26.91 17.17 57.62
C ALA A 26 -25.60 16.37 57.43
N ASP A 27 -25.66 15.15 56.89
CA ASP A 27 -24.50 14.25 56.85
C ASP A 27 -23.35 14.78 55.96
N GLU A 28 -23.60 15.72 55.05
CA GLU A 28 -22.64 16.62 54.40
C GLU A 28 -23.40 17.87 53.91
N PRO A 29 -22.84 19.10 53.88
CA PRO A 29 -23.56 20.27 53.37
C PRO A 29 -23.76 20.15 51.84
N TRP A 30 -24.88 19.54 51.48
CA TRP A 30 -25.32 19.18 50.12
C TRP A 30 -25.81 20.40 49.31
N TRP A 31 -25.78 21.58 49.90
CA TRP A 31 -26.19 22.88 49.33
C TRP A 31 -25.12 23.95 49.55
N ASP A 32 -25.20 25.06 48.80
CA ASP A 32 -24.25 26.19 48.87
C ASP A 32 -24.71 27.31 49.86
N GLY A 33 -25.66 26.99 50.73
CA GLY A 33 -26.30 27.93 51.67
C GLY A 33 -27.83 27.84 51.59
N SER A 34 -28.53 28.81 52.19
CA SER A 34 -29.99 28.93 52.08
C SER A 34 -30.37 30.29 51.50
N PHE A 35 -31.35 30.30 50.60
CA PHE A 35 -32.05 31.49 50.13
C PHE A 35 -33.52 31.35 50.52
N ILE A 36 -33.99 32.28 51.33
CA ILE A 36 -35.37 32.30 51.81
C ILE A 36 -36.10 33.43 51.10
N PHE A 37 -37.16 33.08 50.38
CA PHE A 37 -38.08 34.02 49.75
C PHE A 37 -39.36 34.08 50.60
N ARG A 38 -39.65 35.27 51.15
CA ARG A 38 -40.88 35.54 51.92
C ARG A 38 -41.73 36.55 51.16
N GLY A 39 -42.91 36.16 50.68
CA GLY A 39 -43.81 37.05 49.95
C GLY A 39 -45.20 36.45 49.72
N TYR A 40 -46.23 37.30 49.75
CA TYR A 40 -47.63 36.91 49.59
C TYR A 40 -48.34 37.84 48.58
N GLY A 41 -49.11 37.26 47.65
CA GLY A 41 -50.04 37.98 46.75
C GLY A 41 -49.49 38.46 45.39
N LYS A 42 -50.42 38.94 44.53
CA LYS A 42 -50.25 39.32 43.10
C LYS A 42 -49.15 40.35 42.81
N TRP A 43 -48.73 41.14 43.80
CA TRP A 43 -47.64 42.12 43.69
C TRP A 43 -46.25 41.46 43.69
N TYR A 44 -46.11 40.34 44.42
CA TYR A 44 -44.87 39.57 44.45
C TYR A 44 -44.69 38.74 43.18
N GLU A 45 -45.75 38.34 42.47
CA GLU A 45 -45.67 37.59 41.20
C GLU A 45 -44.79 38.30 40.15
N ASN A 46 -44.97 39.62 39.96
CA ASN A 46 -44.15 40.39 39.01
C ASN A 46 -42.69 40.58 39.46
N GLN A 47 -42.44 40.78 40.76
CA GLN A 47 -41.08 40.89 41.31
C GLN A 47 -40.37 39.53 41.36
N PHE A 48 -41.12 38.48 41.67
CA PHE A 48 -40.74 37.07 41.66
C PHE A 48 -40.24 36.67 40.28
N TRP A 49 -41.02 36.87 39.21
CA TRP A 49 -40.58 36.59 37.84
C TRP A 49 -39.38 37.44 37.39
N SER A 50 -39.30 38.70 37.81
CA SER A 50 -38.18 39.58 37.48
C SER A 50 -36.87 39.23 38.22
N ALA A 51 -36.97 38.68 39.43
CA ALA A 51 -35.83 38.23 40.24
C ALA A 51 -35.41 36.79 39.86
N ILE A 52 -36.37 35.89 39.66
CA ILE A 52 -36.21 34.45 39.36
C ILE A 52 -35.89 34.18 37.90
N GLY A 53 -36.35 35.04 36.98
CA GLY A 53 -35.92 35.02 35.58
C GLY A 53 -34.40 35.00 35.43
N VAL A 54 -33.65 35.39 36.47
CA VAL A 54 -32.21 35.19 36.58
C VAL A 54 -31.75 34.91 38.04
N VAL A 55 -32.40 34.04 38.84
CA VAL A 55 -31.70 33.49 40.05
C VAL A 55 -30.66 32.47 39.57
N LYS A 56 -29.54 32.99 39.08
CA LYS A 56 -28.25 32.27 39.04
C LYS A 56 -27.74 32.23 40.47
N SER A 57 -28.09 31.18 41.22
CA SER A 57 -27.66 31.08 42.61
C SER A 57 -26.12 31.03 42.72
N GLY A 58 -25.55 32.03 43.38
CA GLY A 58 -24.26 31.96 44.06
C GLY A 58 -23.03 32.39 43.27
N ASN A 59 -22.29 33.34 43.83
CA ASN A 59 -21.00 33.86 43.38
C ASN A 59 -19.83 32.88 43.65
N GLY A 60 -19.94 31.62 43.21
CA GLY A 60 -18.88 30.61 43.27
C GLY A 60 -18.66 30.05 41.88
N GLY A 61 -17.43 30.13 41.36
CA GLY A 61 -17.12 29.92 39.94
C GLY A 61 -17.62 28.59 39.35
N ALA A 62 -17.80 28.58 38.03
CA ALA A 62 -17.93 27.34 37.27
C ALA A 62 -16.83 26.38 37.70
N GLN A 63 -17.18 25.14 38.05
CA GLN A 63 -16.19 24.09 38.27
C GLN A 63 -15.70 23.64 36.89
N SER A 64 -14.75 24.41 36.34
CA SER A 64 -14.04 24.09 35.10
C SER A 64 -12.94 23.08 35.40
N GLY A 65 -12.89 22.01 34.62
CA GLY A 65 -11.79 21.04 34.66
C GLY A 65 -11.70 20.23 33.37
N ALA A 66 -10.57 19.57 33.13
CA ALA A 66 -10.49 18.62 32.03
C ALA A 66 -11.36 17.38 32.33
N LEU A 67 -11.86 16.75 31.26
CA LEU A 67 -12.65 15.54 31.33
C LEU A 67 -11.74 14.35 31.71
N TYR A 68 -11.68 14.02 32.99
CA TYR A 68 -10.90 12.89 33.52
C TYR A 68 -11.82 11.73 33.90
N THR A 69 -11.39 10.52 33.56
CA THR A 69 -11.99 9.28 34.05
C THR A 69 -11.89 9.21 35.58
N ASP A 70 -12.97 8.79 36.24
CA ASP A 70 -13.12 8.65 37.70
C ASP A 70 -13.08 9.95 38.52
N ARG A 71 -13.02 11.12 37.88
CA ARG A 71 -13.18 12.40 38.58
C ARG A 71 -14.66 12.78 38.64
N TRP A 72 -15.22 12.74 39.83
CA TRP A 72 -16.53 13.31 40.12
C TRP A 72 -16.47 14.83 40.15
N VAL A 73 -17.41 15.45 39.46
CA VAL A 73 -17.70 16.89 39.51
C VAL A 73 -19.14 17.08 39.93
N SER A 74 -19.41 18.10 40.73
CA SER A 74 -20.78 18.34 41.20
C SER A 74 -21.12 19.81 41.24
N ALA A 75 -22.38 20.11 40.95
CA ALA A 75 -22.97 21.41 41.14
C ALA A 75 -24.23 21.24 41.99
N LYS A 76 -24.39 22.13 42.95
CA LYS A 76 -25.50 22.13 43.89
C LYS A 76 -26.18 23.49 43.90
N THR A 77 -27.47 23.49 44.21
CA THR A 77 -28.20 24.72 44.51
C THR A 77 -28.06 25.03 46.01
N PRO A 78 -28.27 26.27 46.44
CA PRO A 78 -28.68 26.51 47.81
C PRO A 78 -30.05 25.87 48.09
N TRP A 79 -30.42 25.75 49.36
CA TRP A 79 -31.81 25.54 49.74
C TRP A 79 -32.64 26.75 49.33
N VAL A 80 -33.64 26.54 48.49
CA VAL A 80 -34.64 27.55 48.17
C VAL A 80 -35.86 27.28 49.04
N GLU A 81 -36.25 28.27 49.84
CA GLU A 81 -37.46 28.22 50.67
C GLU A 81 -38.46 29.28 50.18
N TRP A 82 -39.71 28.86 49.99
CA TRP A 82 -40.83 29.67 49.59
C TRP A 82 -41.84 29.76 50.72
N ASP A 83 -42.12 30.96 51.24
CA ASP A 83 -43.31 31.19 52.06
C ASP A 83 -44.50 31.42 51.12
N ILE A 84 -45.37 30.42 50.99
CA ILE A 84 -46.52 30.44 50.07
C ILE A 84 -47.72 31.14 50.72
N SER A 85 -47.84 31.01 52.04
CA SER A 85 -48.74 31.82 52.85
C SER A 85 -48.24 31.82 54.28
N SER A 86 -48.25 32.95 54.98
CA SER A 86 -47.67 33.06 56.32
C SER A 86 -47.97 31.82 57.17
N ASN A 87 -46.94 31.01 57.48
CA ASN A 87 -46.99 29.69 58.11
C ASN A 87 -47.14 28.44 57.19
N GLN A 88 -46.85 28.55 55.90
CA GLN A 88 -46.81 27.48 54.89
C GLN A 88 -45.56 27.64 54.02
N TYR A 89 -44.64 26.67 54.05
CA TYR A 89 -43.36 26.74 53.34
C TYR A 89 -43.17 25.59 52.35
N LEU A 90 -42.65 25.89 51.17
CA LEU A 90 -42.08 24.93 50.22
C LEU A 90 -40.56 25.04 50.23
N ARG A 91 -39.84 23.93 50.19
CA ARG A 91 -38.37 23.92 50.25
C ARG A 91 -37.82 22.91 49.29
N THR A 92 -36.73 23.27 48.61
CA THR A 92 -36.04 22.30 47.76
C THR A 92 -34.58 22.69 47.52
N ALA A 93 -33.75 21.66 47.36
CA ALA A 93 -32.38 21.75 46.91
C ALA A 93 -32.14 20.64 45.88
N SER A 94 -31.23 20.90 44.95
CA SER A 94 -30.89 19.97 43.88
C SER A 94 -29.38 19.93 43.72
N LYS A 95 -28.83 18.74 43.51
CA LYS A 95 -27.43 18.51 43.18
C LYS A 95 -27.33 17.60 41.98
N ILE A 96 -26.44 17.94 41.09
CA ILE A 96 -26.02 17.10 39.98
C ILE A 96 -24.58 16.69 40.25
N THR A 97 -24.32 15.40 40.21
CA THR A 97 -22.97 14.85 40.27
C THR A 97 -22.72 14.09 38.99
N MET A 98 -21.67 14.42 38.25
CA MET A 98 -21.29 13.82 36.97
C MET A 98 -19.85 13.32 37.05
N ARG A 99 -19.53 12.30 36.26
CA ARG A 99 -18.17 11.84 35.98
C ARG A 99 -18.10 11.29 34.56
N CYS A 100 -16.91 11.30 33.98
CA CYS A 100 -16.56 10.35 32.94
C CYS A 100 -16.11 9.08 33.66
N ASP A 101 -16.74 7.94 33.41
CA ASP A 101 -16.33 6.66 34.01
C ASP A 101 -15.78 5.66 32.99
N PHE A 102 -15.88 5.98 31.70
CA PHE A 102 -15.18 5.24 30.66
C PHE A 102 -14.85 6.13 29.48
N THR A 103 -13.66 5.98 28.90
CA THR A 103 -13.33 6.69 27.66
C THR A 103 -12.48 5.88 26.70
N THR A 104 -12.79 5.99 25.41
CA THR A 104 -12.03 5.44 24.30
C THR A 104 -11.56 6.55 23.37
N GLU A 105 -10.86 6.17 22.31
CA GLU A 105 -10.46 6.96 21.15
C GLU A 105 -11.54 7.86 20.59
N LEU A 106 -12.76 7.35 20.55
CA LEU A 106 -13.87 7.98 19.84
C LEU A 106 -15.05 8.29 20.74
N TYR A 107 -15.08 7.82 21.99
CA TYR A 107 -16.24 8.02 22.87
C TYR A 107 -15.85 8.38 24.30
N TYR A 108 -16.72 9.16 24.91
CA TYR A 108 -16.84 9.31 26.36
C TYR A 108 -18.09 8.58 26.81
N HIS A 109 -18.03 7.95 27.97
CA HIS A 109 -19.21 7.58 28.73
C HIS A 109 -19.27 8.47 29.95
N LEU A 110 -20.35 9.25 30.04
CA LEU A 110 -20.61 10.09 31.19
C LEU A 110 -21.74 9.45 31.99
N THR A 111 -21.47 9.27 33.27
CA THR A 111 -22.48 8.88 34.24
C THR A 111 -22.64 9.92 35.32
N GLY A 112 -23.84 10.00 35.86
CA GLY A 112 -24.12 10.92 36.93
C GLY A 112 -25.30 10.50 37.76
N VAL A 113 -25.49 11.21 38.85
CA VAL A 113 -26.65 11.06 39.72
C VAL A 113 -27.24 12.45 39.91
N LEU A 114 -28.55 12.53 39.68
CA LEU A 114 -29.36 13.65 40.09
C LEU A 114 -29.83 13.36 41.51
N GLU A 115 -29.48 14.25 42.42
CA GLU A 115 -29.90 14.13 43.80
C GLU A 115 -30.86 15.31 44.05
N ILE A 116 -32.02 15.04 44.65
CA ILE A 116 -33.08 16.01 44.89
C ILE A 116 -33.55 15.84 46.32
N ALA A 117 -33.62 16.95 47.05
CA ALA A 117 -34.23 16.99 48.36
C ALA A 117 -35.33 18.05 48.34
N CYS A 118 -36.46 17.70 48.92
CA CYS A 118 -37.60 18.58 48.97
C CYS A 118 -38.36 18.43 50.28
N GLY A 119 -39.04 19.49 50.69
CA GLY A 119 -39.93 19.45 51.83
C GLY A 119 -40.96 20.53 51.79
N SER A 120 -42.02 20.33 52.56
CA SER A 120 -43.04 21.31 52.83
C SER A 120 -43.31 21.38 54.33
N TYR A 121 -43.74 22.54 54.78
CA TYR A 121 -44.26 22.74 56.11
C TYR A 121 -45.61 23.41 56.03
N ASN A 122 -46.62 22.85 56.68
CA ASN A 122 -47.95 23.44 56.74
C ASN A 122 -48.39 23.62 58.19
N GLY A 123 -48.02 24.74 58.80
CA GLY A 123 -48.41 25.08 60.16
C GLY A 123 -49.88 25.49 60.30
N ARG A 124 -50.62 25.62 59.19
CA ARG A 124 -52.07 25.89 59.19
C ARG A 124 -52.90 24.62 59.28
N ASN A 125 -52.46 23.56 58.62
CA ASN A 125 -53.06 22.22 58.74
C ASN A 125 -52.05 21.15 58.35
N ALA A 126 -51.61 20.37 59.34
CA ALA A 126 -50.60 19.32 59.15
C ALA A 126 -51.06 18.16 58.25
N SER A 127 -52.38 18.03 57.98
CA SER A 127 -52.94 17.00 57.10
C SER A 127 -52.92 17.39 55.62
N TYR A 128 -52.75 18.67 55.28
CA TYR A 128 -52.61 19.11 53.90
C TYR A 128 -51.15 19.21 53.50
N ASN A 129 -50.72 18.23 52.73
CA ASN A 129 -49.41 18.20 52.12
C ASN A 129 -49.35 19.21 50.98
N MET A 130 -48.41 20.16 51.02
CA MET A 130 -48.30 21.17 49.94
C MET A 130 -47.73 20.60 48.64
N TRP A 131 -47.06 19.44 48.72
CA TRP A 131 -46.33 18.77 47.63
C TRP A 131 -47.03 17.47 47.12
N HIS A 132 -47.99 16.91 47.87
CA HIS A 132 -48.57 15.56 47.59
C HIS A 132 -50.01 15.60 47.10
N ALA A 133 -50.41 16.66 46.43
CA ALA A 133 -51.77 16.76 45.91
C ALA A 133 -51.78 16.40 44.42
N ASP A 134 -52.27 15.19 44.19
CA ASP A 134 -52.81 14.70 42.93
C ASP A 134 -51.85 14.09 41.90
N SER A 135 -52.41 13.08 41.22
CA SER A 135 -51.81 12.12 40.31
C SER A 135 -51.49 12.75 38.95
N GLY A 136 -50.31 13.34 38.80
CA GLY A 136 -49.91 13.99 37.56
C GLY A 136 -48.49 14.52 37.56
N ASP A 137 -47.96 14.80 36.37
CA ASP A 137 -46.60 15.28 36.02
C ASP A 137 -46.20 16.66 36.63
N ASP A 138 -46.62 16.98 37.85
CA ASP A 138 -46.68 18.35 38.41
C ASP A 138 -45.34 18.89 38.93
N THR A 139 -44.31 18.04 39.01
CA THR A 139 -42.93 18.43 39.29
C THR A 139 -41.97 17.77 38.32
N ARG A 140 -41.22 18.58 37.57
CA ARG A 140 -40.27 18.09 36.55
C ARG A 140 -38.86 18.54 36.85
N PHE A 141 -37.94 17.58 36.89
CA PHE A 141 -36.50 17.85 36.93
C PHE A 141 -35.90 17.51 35.57
N SER A 142 -35.29 18.50 34.93
CA SER A 142 -34.71 18.36 33.59
C SER A 142 -33.21 18.55 33.66
N LEU A 143 -32.47 17.54 33.25
CA LEU A 143 -31.05 17.63 33.01
C LEU A 143 -30.80 18.15 31.60
N TYR A 144 -30.08 19.26 31.51
CA TYR A 144 -29.62 19.84 30.26
C TYR A 144 -28.15 19.48 30.04
N HIS A 145 -27.85 18.98 28.86
CA HIS A 145 -26.50 18.76 28.35
C HIS A 145 -26.31 19.68 27.14
N ALA A 146 -25.27 20.51 27.18
CA ALA A 146 -24.84 21.35 26.09
C ALA A 146 -23.41 21.01 25.69
N VAL A 147 -23.14 21.08 24.40
CA VAL A 147 -21.84 20.84 23.79
C VAL A 147 -21.40 22.15 23.16
N ASP A 148 -20.31 22.72 23.69
CA ASP A 148 -19.83 24.08 23.43
C ASP A 148 -20.87 25.16 23.77
N ASP A 149 -20.56 26.43 23.47
CA ASP A 149 -21.39 27.60 23.83
C ASP A 149 -22.71 27.70 23.04
N ALA A 150 -23.41 26.58 22.83
CA ALA A 150 -24.76 26.56 22.27
C ALA A 150 -25.70 27.47 23.09
N PRO A 151 -26.67 28.15 22.44
CA PRO A 151 -27.46 29.20 23.10
C PRO A 151 -28.20 28.67 24.34
N ALA A 152 -28.19 29.48 25.40
CA ALA A 152 -28.88 29.21 26.65
C ALA A 152 -30.36 28.88 26.42
N GLY A 153 -30.74 27.61 26.54
CA GLY A 153 -32.12 27.13 26.41
C GLY A 153 -32.35 25.98 25.43
N GLY A 154 -31.36 25.58 24.64
CA GLY A 154 -31.49 24.48 23.69
C GLY A 154 -31.51 23.10 24.37
N ARG A 155 -32.65 22.42 24.30
CA ARG A 155 -32.80 20.99 24.62
C ARG A 155 -32.18 20.19 23.45
N LEU A 156 -31.01 19.58 23.63
CA LEU A 156 -30.49 18.60 22.67
C LEU A 156 -31.19 17.25 22.85
N GLU A 157 -31.17 16.40 21.81
CA GLU A 157 -31.81 15.06 21.73
C GLU A 157 -31.54 14.14 22.93
N GLU A 158 -30.49 14.39 23.72
CA GLU A 158 -30.09 13.58 24.88
C GLU A 158 -30.52 14.14 26.24
N SER A 159 -31.32 15.21 26.27
CA SER A 159 -31.78 15.82 27.54
C SER A 159 -32.70 14.87 28.30
N LYS A 160 -32.28 14.41 29.49
CA LYS A 160 -33.08 13.54 30.34
C LYS A 160 -34.04 14.38 31.19
N VAL A 161 -35.34 14.13 31.05
CA VAL A 161 -36.34 14.61 32.01
C VAL A 161 -36.65 13.49 32.97
N VAL A 162 -36.42 13.75 34.25
CA VAL A 162 -36.89 12.92 35.35
C VAL A 162 -38.16 13.58 35.86
N ALA A 163 -39.30 13.01 35.49
CA ALA A 163 -40.55 13.24 36.18
C ALA A 163 -40.47 12.41 37.47
N ILE A 164 -40.58 13.05 38.62
CA ILE A 164 -40.65 12.33 39.88
C ILE A 164 -42.12 12.17 40.20
N ASP A 165 -42.61 10.94 40.03
CA ASP A 165 -43.90 10.51 40.53
C ASP A 165 -43.85 10.55 42.06
N ASN A 166 -44.61 11.48 42.62
CA ASN A 166 -44.67 11.77 44.05
C ASN A 166 -45.51 10.74 44.84
N GLU A 167 -46.16 9.78 44.15
CA GLU A 167 -46.93 8.68 44.74
C GLU A 167 -46.09 7.42 45.01
N ALA A 168 -44.88 7.33 44.45
CA ALA A 168 -43.93 6.27 44.74
C ALA A 168 -43.37 6.44 46.17
N GLY A 169 -44.10 5.96 47.18
CA GLY A 169 -43.92 6.19 48.63
C GLY A 169 -42.56 5.84 49.30
N SER A 170 -41.46 5.71 48.55
CA SER A 170 -40.10 5.57 49.09
C SER A 170 -39.50 6.94 49.47
N GLY A 171 -38.95 7.06 50.68
CA GLY A 171 -38.21 8.26 51.12
C GLY A 171 -39.05 9.41 51.64
N LEU A 172 -40.36 9.21 51.82
CA LEU A 172 -41.26 10.18 52.45
C LEU A 172 -41.14 10.14 53.97
N HIS A 173 -40.92 11.30 54.58
CA HIS A 173 -40.84 11.47 56.02
C HIS A 173 -41.85 12.50 56.49
N LYS A 174 -42.53 12.21 57.60
CA LYS A 174 -43.54 13.09 58.22
C LYS A 174 -43.22 13.29 59.69
N ASP A 175 -43.28 14.53 60.14
CA ASP A 175 -43.05 14.91 61.54
C ASP A 175 -43.93 16.13 61.88
N GLY A 176 -45.13 15.85 62.40
CA GLY A 176 -46.15 16.87 62.61
C GLY A 176 -46.52 17.58 61.31
N ALA A 177 -46.36 18.90 61.28
CA ALA A 177 -46.62 19.75 60.11
C ALA A 177 -45.48 19.77 59.06
N GLN A 178 -44.35 19.10 59.32
CA GLN A 178 -43.21 19.01 58.41
C GLN A 178 -43.30 17.71 57.60
N ILE A 179 -43.09 17.81 56.30
CA ILE A 179 -43.03 16.68 55.38
C ILE A 179 -41.85 16.87 54.45
N TRP A 180 -41.03 15.86 54.25
CA TRP A 180 -39.94 15.93 53.28
C TRP A 180 -39.74 14.61 52.57
N THR A 181 -39.16 14.70 51.38
CA THR A 181 -38.81 13.53 50.57
C THR A 181 -37.33 13.56 50.23
N ASP A 182 -36.68 12.44 50.51
CA ASP A 182 -35.29 12.19 50.16
C ASP A 182 -35.21 11.34 48.89
N TYR A 183 -34.94 12.00 47.76
CA TYR A 183 -34.76 11.30 46.50
C TYR A 183 -33.29 10.96 46.22
N ARG A 184 -32.34 11.11 47.15
CA ARG A 184 -30.91 10.80 46.89
C ARG A 184 -30.67 9.39 46.36
N ARG A 185 -31.54 8.43 46.71
CA ARG A 185 -31.48 7.02 46.27
C ARG A 185 -32.61 6.63 45.33
N TYR A 186 -33.30 7.59 44.73
CA TYR A 186 -34.41 7.28 43.82
C TYR A 186 -33.84 6.60 42.56
N PRO A 187 -34.37 5.43 42.12
CA PRO A 187 -33.73 4.62 41.08
C PRO A 187 -33.62 5.30 39.72
N GLN A 188 -34.50 6.26 39.43
CA GLN A 188 -34.59 6.89 38.10
C GLN A 188 -33.59 8.03 37.89
N ASN A 189 -32.80 8.38 38.91
CA ASN A 189 -32.00 9.60 38.93
C ASN A 189 -30.62 9.45 38.32
N SER A 190 -30.22 8.23 37.98
CA SER A 190 -28.96 7.98 37.32
C SER A 190 -29.01 8.53 35.89
N TYR A 191 -28.00 9.29 35.51
CA TYR A 191 -27.78 9.72 34.14
C TYR A 191 -26.67 8.88 33.54
N SER A 192 -26.81 8.51 32.27
CA SER A 192 -25.83 7.71 31.54
C SER A 192 -25.94 8.06 30.07
N VAL A 193 -24.85 8.55 29.48
CA VAL A 193 -24.83 8.96 28.08
C VAL A 193 -23.47 8.65 27.45
N TRP A 194 -23.51 8.24 26.19
CA TRP A 194 -22.32 8.05 25.39
C TRP A 194 -22.19 9.18 24.39
N ILE A 195 -21.04 9.85 24.42
CA ILE A 195 -20.79 11.02 23.60
C ILE A 195 -19.64 10.70 22.65
N ARG A 196 -19.89 10.78 21.35
CA ARG A 196 -18.84 10.64 20.34
C ARG A 196 -17.92 11.86 20.36
N ARG A 197 -16.62 11.63 20.38
CA ARG A 197 -15.56 12.64 20.30
C ARG A 197 -15.60 13.35 18.96
N SER A 198 -15.29 14.65 18.98
CA SER A 198 -15.20 15.46 17.77
C SER A 198 -13.74 15.70 17.35
N SER A 199 -13.55 16.24 16.15
CA SER A 199 -12.23 16.61 15.62
C SER A 199 -11.66 17.90 16.24
N ARG A 200 -12.31 18.49 17.24
CA ARG A 200 -11.82 19.65 18.00
C ARG A 200 -11.94 19.41 19.50
N ALA A 201 -11.29 20.25 20.29
CA ALA A 201 -11.56 20.31 21.71
C ALA A 201 -13.01 20.79 21.91
N VAL A 202 -13.70 20.18 22.86
CA VAL A 202 -15.13 20.41 23.09
C VAL A 202 -15.36 20.68 24.57
N LYS A 203 -16.25 21.61 24.87
CA LYS A 203 -16.70 21.85 26.24
C LYS A 203 -18.04 21.17 26.49
N HIS A 204 -18.12 20.27 27.45
CA HIS A 204 -19.36 19.62 27.87
C HIS A 204 -19.91 20.34 29.11
N SER A 205 -21.12 20.86 28.98
CA SER A 205 -21.78 21.66 30.01
C SER A 205 -23.05 20.96 30.49
N PHE A 206 -23.18 20.75 31.81
CA PHE A 206 -24.34 20.12 32.42
C PHE A 206 -25.04 21.04 33.42
N GLN A 207 -26.37 21.10 33.37
CA GLN A 207 -27.18 21.86 34.31
C GLN A 207 -28.48 21.12 34.63
N LEU A 208 -28.79 20.99 35.92
CA LEU A 208 -30.08 20.50 36.38
C LEU A 208 -31.03 21.68 36.59
N ARG A 209 -32.24 21.61 36.02
CA ARG A 209 -33.32 22.57 36.25
C ARG A 209 -34.53 21.89 36.86
N SER A 210 -35.16 22.56 37.81
CA SER A 210 -36.36 22.09 38.51
C SER A 210 -37.54 22.97 38.13
N TRP A 211 -38.72 22.39 37.97
CA TRP A 211 -39.96 23.08 37.62
C TRP A 211 -41.12 22.56 38.48
N PHE A 212 -41.84 23.48 39.14
CA PHE A 212 -42.98 23.17 40.00
C PHE A 212 -44.25 23.83 39.45
N TRP A 213 -45.28 23.02 39.20
CA TRP A 213 -46.53 23.43 38.53
C TRP A 213 -47.77 23.40 39.44
N ASN A 214 -47.69 22.78 40.62
CA ASN A 214 -48.84 22.65 41.53
C ASN A 214 -48.41 22.76 43.01
N TYR A 215 -49.19 23.48 43.82
CA TYR A 215 -49.05 23.51 45.28
C TYR A 215 -50.37 23.81 46.00
N TYR A 216 -50.54 23.25 47.20
CA TYR A 216 -51.73 23.47 48.03
C TYR A 216 -51.68 24.80 48.79
N TYR A 217 -52.70 25.63 48.63
CA TYR A 217 -52.85 26.92 49.33
C TYR A 217 -54.19 26.93 50.11
N PHE A 218 -54.14 27.04 51.44
CA PHE A 218 -55.33 27.16 52.30
C PHE A 218 -56.42 26.07 52.16
N GLY A 219 -56.05 24.83 51.82
CA GLY A 219 -57.03 23.75 51.64
C GLY A 219 -57.82 23.86 50.31
N THR A 220 -57.37 24.71 49.39
CA THR A 220 -57.83 24.77 47.99
C THR A 220 -56.66 24.40 47.08
N ASP A 221 -56.92 23.61 46.05
CA ASP A 221 -55.92 23.32 45.01
C ASP A 221 -55.60 24.62 44.24
N TRP A 222 -54.33 25.03 44.20
CA TRP A 222 -53.88 26.10 43.31
C TRP A 222 -53.10 25.46 42.15
N TYR A 223 -53.82 25.22 41.06
CA TYR A 223 -53.27 24.72 39.81
C TYR A 223 -52.73 25.87 38.96
N PHE A 224 -51.47 25.79 38.51
CA PHE A 224 -51.04 26.51 37.32
C PHE A 224 -51.49 25.70 36.09
N ASP A 225 -52.79 25.74 35.80
CA ASP A 225 -53.46 24.82 34.87
C ASP A 225 -53.30 25.22 33.38
N ARG A 226 -52.61 26.32 33.09
CA ARG A 226 -52.39 26.81 31.72
C ARG A 226 -50.91 26.72 31.34
N ALA A 227 -50.64 26.28 30.11
CA ALA A 227 -49.30 26.32 29.52
C ALA A 227 -48.66 27.73 29.48
N SER A 228 -49.44 28.79 29.72
CA SER A 228 -48.99 30.18 29.81
C SER A 228 -48.60 30.63 31.21
N ASP A 229 -48.94 29.85 32.25
CA ASP A 229 -48.62 30.20 33.63
C ASP A 229 -47.18 29.76 33.93
N PRO A 230 -46.29 30.70 34.30
CA PRO A 230 -44.89 30.36 34.47
C PRO A 230 -44.69 29.45 35.71
N PRO A 231 -44.04 28.28 35.57
CA PRO A 231 -43.72 27.40 36.69
C PRO A 231 -42.61 28.00 37.57
N ILE A 232 -42.63 27.70 38.87
CA ILE A 232 -41.51 28.06 39.76
C ILE A 232 -40.30 27.24 39.30
N GLY A 233 -39.23 27.92 38.86
CA GLY A 233 -38.05 27.27 38.32
C GLY A 233 -36.74 27.81 38.88
N TYR A 234 -35.78 26.91 39.11
CA TYR A 234 -34.40 27.25 39.44
C TYR A 234 -33.44 26.20 38.88
N SER A 235 -32.14 26.53 38.87
CA SER A 235 -31.13 25.68 38.24
C SER A 235 -29.85 25.62 39.04
N THR A 236 -29.16 24.48 38.98
CA THR A 236 -27.77 24.39 39.42
C THR A 236 -26.88 25.32 38.57
N LYS A 237 -25.67 25.58 39.05
CA LYS A 237 -24.60 26.08 38.16
C LYS A 237 -24.31 25.07 37.05
N TRP A 238 -23.73 25.56 35.97
CA TRP A 238 -23.17 24.69 34.94
C TRP A 238 -21.94 23.97 35.50
N ILE A 239 -21.89 22.67 35.28
CA ILE A 239 -20.67 21.87 35.37
C ILE A 239 -20.06 21.89 33.99
N ASP A 240 -18.82 22.36 33.89
CA ASP A 240 -18.10 22.50 32.63
C ASP A 240 -16.89 21.56 32.62
N GLN A 241 -16.91 20.58 31.72
CA GLN A 241 -15.78 19.68 31.51
C GLN A 241 -15.22 19.85 30.10
N GLN A 242 -13.93 20.19 30.01
CA GLN A 242 -13.26 20.32 28.72
C GLN A 242 -12.68 18.98 28.29
N SER A 243 -13.07 18.54 27.10
CA SER A 243 -12.54 17.35 26.47
C SER A 243 -11.50 17.74 25.41
N GLU A 244 -10.35 17.08 25.45
CA GLU A 244 -9.28 17.35 24.49
C GLU A 244 -9.61 16.76 23.12
N ARG A 245 -9.15 17.46 22.08
CA ARG A 245 -9.19 16.95 20.72
C ARG A 245 -8.44 15.63 20.64
N ILE A 246 -9.08 14.61 20.06
CA ILE A 246 -8.37 13.43 19.57
C ILE A 246 -8.30 13.50 18.04
N SER A 247 -7.08 13.40 17.51
CA SER A 247 -6.81 13.31 16.08
C SER A 247 -6.53 11.86 15.69
N ILE A 248 -7.60 11.08 15.48
CA ILE A 248 -7.49 9.80 14.78
C ILE A 248 -7.72 10.07 13.31
N ALA A 249 -6.63 10.14 12.57
CA ALA A 249 -6.67 10.12 11.12
C ALA A 249 -6.29 8.71 10.65
N SER A 250 -7.01 8.23 9.65
CA SER A 250 -6.58 7.08 8.85
C SER A 250 -5.38 7.50 8.02
N ASN A 251 -4.19 7.38 8.60
CA ASN A 251 -2.94 7.78 7.95
C ASN A 251 -2.40 6.69 7.02
N ALA A 252 -2.90 5.47 7.16
CA ALA A 252 -2.43 4.33 6.38
C ALA A 252 -3.33 4.09 5.17
N THR A 253 -2.73 3.76 4.03
CA THR A 253 -3.39 3.63 2.73
C THR A 253 -3.62 2.15 2.39
N TRP A 254 -4.63 1.57 3.02
CA TRP A 254 -4.90 0.12 2.93
C TRP A 254 -6.02 -0.25 1.95
N GLY A 255 -6.73 0.74 1.40
CA GLY A 255 -7.86 0.51 0.51
C GLY A 255 -7.50 -0.33 -0.71
N ASN A 256 -8.39 -1.25 -1.06
CA ASN A 256 -8.28 -2.11 -2.25
C ASN A 256 -7.10 -3.10 -2.20
N ARG A 257 -6.63 -3.47 -1.01
CA ARG A 257 -5.53 -4.41 -0.77
C ARG A 257 -6.03 -5.64 -0.02
N ILE A 258 -5.31 -6.73 -0.20
CA ILE A 258 -5.48 -7.96 0.60
C ILE A 258 -4.37 -7.94 1.63
N VAL A 259 -4.73 -8.04 2.91
CA VAL A 259 -3.77 -7.94 4.01
C VAL A 259 -3.83 -9.14 4.93
N THR A 260 -2.69 -9.43 5.54
CA THR A 260 -2.58 -10.22 6.78
C THR A 260 -2.45 -9.26 7.96
N VAL A 261 -3.02 -9.63 9.10
CA VAL A 261 -3.02 -8.79 10.32
C VAL A 261 -2.40 -9.61 11.46
N GLU A 262 -1.10 -9.47 11.65
CA GLU A 262 -0.31 -10.21 12.65
C GLU A 262 -0.39 -9.54 14.03
N SER A 263 -0.57 -10.32 15.09
CA SER A 263 -0.51 -9.81 16.46
C SER A 263 0.91 -9.38 16.85
N VAL A 264 1.07 -8.17 17.39
CA VAL A 264 2.34 -7.74 17.99
C VAL A 264 2.61 -8.48 19.30
N ALA A 265 1.58 -8.76 20.09
CA ALA A 265 1.70 -9.52 21.34
C ALA A 265 2.05 -11.00 21.14
N SER A 266 1.72 -11.59 19.98
CA SER A 266 1.98 -13.01 19.66
C SER A 266 2.46 -13.15 18.22
N LYS A 267 3.77 -12.93 18.02
CA LYS A 267 4.43 -13.05 16.71
C LYS A 267 4.15 -14.40 16.06
N GLY A 268 3.86 -14.41 14.76
CA GLY A 268 3.45 -15.57 13.98
C GLY A 268 1.99 -15.97 14.13
N LYS A 269 1.17 -15.23 14.89
CA LYS A 269 -0.29 -15.41 14.95
C LYS A 269 -1.02 -14.28 14.24
N TYR A 270 -2.02 -14.64 13.44
CA TYR A 270 -2.76 -13.70 12.60
C TYR A 270 -4.23 -13.67 13.00
N LEU A 271 -4.87 -12.50 12.84
CA LEU A 271 -6.33 -12.38 12.85
C LEU A 271 -6.90 -13.25 11.73
N GLU A 272 -7.73 -14.22 12.09
CA GLU A 272 -8.36 -15.13 11.14
C GLU A 272 -9.88 -15.18 11.32
N SER A 273 -10.56 -15.35 10.20
CA SER A 273 -11.97 -15.69 10.16
C SER A 273 -12.20 -17.19 10.36
N ALA A 274 -13.47 -17.61 10.47
CA ALA A 274 -13.82 -19.02 10.28
C ALA A 274 -13.49 -19.49 8.84
N ASP A 275 -13.24 -20.79 8.63
CA ASP A 275 -12.99 -21.38 7.31
C ASP A 275 -14.19 -21.22 6.36
N VAL A 276 -15.40 -21.13 6.93
CA VAL A 276 -16.65 -20.82 6.24
C VAL A 276 -17.24 -19.57 6.87
N ALA A 277 -17.28 -18.48 6.10
CA ALA A 277 -17.90 -17.25 6.56
C ALA A 277 -19.39 -17.48 6.86
N SER A 278 -19.80 -17.15 8.07
CA SER A 278 -21.19 -17.24 8.52
C SER A 278 -21.46 -16.18 9.59
N LYS A 279 -22.73 -15.79 9.71
CA LYS A 279 -23.18 -14.76 10.65
C LYS A 279 -22.91 -15.19 12.10
N GLY A 280 -22.27 -14.33 12.87
CA GLY A 280 -21.92 -14.55 14.27
C GLY A 280 -20.66 -15.39 14.50
N ALA A 281 -19.99 -15.86 13.43
CA ALA A 281 -18.75 -16.62 13.57
C ALA A 281 -17.65 -15.76 14.22
N ARG A 282 -17.04 -16.24 15.30
CA ARG A 282 -15.98 -15.50 16.00
C ARG A 282 -14.69 -15.47 15.20
N CYS A 283 -14.01 -14.33 15.23
CA CYS A 283 -12.66 -14.18 14.71
C CYS A 283 -11.65 -14.63 15.77
N LEU A 284 -10.58 -15.29 15.33
CA LEU A 284 -9.54 -15.86 16.19
C LEU A 284 -8.18 -15.22 15.89
N VAL A 285 -7.20 -15.50 16.75
CA VAL A 285 -5.80 -15.14 16.55
C VAL A 285 -4.96 -16.41 16.69
N SER A 286 -4.47 -16.94 15.58
CA SER A 286 -3.79 -18.25 15.57
C SER A 286 -2.60 -18.32 14.60
N SER A 287 -1.73 -19.31 14.81
CA SER A 287 -0.53 -19.58 14.01
C SER A 287 -0.78 -20.65 12.94
N THR A 288 -1.99 -20.73 12.38
CA THR A 288 -2.29 -21.69 11.31
C THR A 288 -1.41 -21.42 10.08
N VAL A 289 -1.08 -22.48 9.32
CA VAL A 289 -0.36 -22.38 8.04
C VAL A 289 -1.07 -21.35 7.14
N PRO A 290 -0.35 -20.52 6.35
CA PRO A 290 -0.94 -19.46 5.54
C PRO A 290 -2.16 -19.95 4.72
N ALA A 291 -3.33 -19.42 5.09
CA ALA A 291 -4.62 -19.81 4.54
C ALA A 291 -5.49 -18.59 4.25
N THR A 292 -6.43 -18.71 3.32
CA THR A 292 -7.28 -17.56 2.90
C THR A 292 -8.13 -17.00 4.04
N LYS A 293 -8.40 -17.77 5.11
CA LYS A 293 -9.08 -17.27 6.32
C LYS A 293 -8.30 -16.22 7.12
N GLN A 294 -6.97 -16.15 6.95
CA GLN A 294 -6.12 -15.14 7.57
C GLN A 294 -6.05 -13.85 6.73
N HIS A 295 -6.65 -13.86 5.53
CA HIS A 295 -6.53 -12.80 4.56
C HIS A 295 -7.80 -11.96 4.53
N TRP A 296 -7.60 -10.64 4.55
CA TRP A 296 -8.68 -9.66 4.63
C TRP A 296 -8.57 -8.67 3.48
N ILE A 297 -9.65 -8.50 2.73
CA ILE A 297 -9.78 -7.42 1.75
C ILE A 297 -10.16 -6.16 2.54
N LEU A 298 -9.33 -5.12 2.45
CA LEU A 298 -9.63 -3.83 3.04
C LEU A 298 -10.29 -2.93 2.02
N LEU A 299 -11.52 -2.54 2.31
CA LEU A 299 -12.32 -1.65 1.48
C LEU A 299 -12.54 -0.35 2.21
N GLU A 300 -12.27 0.77 1.56
CA GLU A 300 -12.67 2.10 2.07
C GLU A 300 -14.19 2.13 2.25
N ASN A 301 -14.63 2.82 3.29
CA ASN A 301 -16.05 3.00 3.56
C ASN A 301 -16.63 4.09 2.66
N GLU A 302 -17.64 3.71 1.89
CA GLU A 302 -18.26 4.58 0.90
C GLU A 302 -19.27 5.55 1.54
N ASN A 303 -19.66 5.30 2.80
CA ASN A 303 -20.58 6.14 3.55
C ASN A 303 -19.87 7.38 4.11
N VAL A 304 -20.44 8.57 3.84
CA VAL A 304 -19.86 9.86 4.21
C VAL A 304 -19.79 10.10 5.73
N ASP A 305 -20.67 9.49 6.52
CA ASP A 305 -20.73 9.69 7.98
C ASP A 305 -19.58 8.99 8.73
N VAL A 306 -18.91 8.06 8.04
CA VAL A 306 -17.76 7.27 8.49
C VAL A 306 -16.65 7.27 7.45
N ALA A 307 -16.58 8.32 6.63
CA ALA A 307 -15.52 8.50 5.65
C ALA A 307 -14.13 8.45 6.32
N GLY A 308 -13.20 7.72 5.70
CA GLY A 308 -11.87 7.47 6.26
C GLY A 308 -11.78 6.20 7.12
N THR A 309 -12.87 5.47 7.31
CA THR A 309 -12.84 4.11 7.88
C THR A 309 -12.68 3.04 6.81
N TYR A 310 -12.30 1.84 7.23
CA TYR A 310 -12.20 0.64 6.42
C TYR A 310 -13.19 -0.43 6.86
N ARG A 311 -13.58 -1.27 5.92
CA ARG A 311 -14.29 -2.53 6.13
C ARG A 311 -13.32 -3.68 5.89
N PHE A 312 -13.34 -4.65 6.79
CA PHE A 312 -12.52 -5.87 6.71
C PHE A 312 -13.39 -7.00 6.18
N VAL A 313 -13.21 -7.37 4.91
CA VAL A 313 -13.94 -8.48 4.29
C VAL A 313 -13.03 -9.71 4.25
N PRO A 314 -13.32 -10.81 4.95
CA PRO A 314 -12.47 -11.99 4.88
C PRO A 314 -12.53 -12.58 3.47
N VAL A 315 -11.38 -12.99 2.92
CA VAL A 315 -11.31 -13.52 1.54
C VAL A 315 -12.22 -14.74 1.35
N VAL A 316 -12.44 -15.54 2.40
CA VAL A 316 -13.36 -16.68 2.37
C VAL A 316 -14.83 -16.30 2.15
N SER A 317 -15.21 -15.02 2.31
CA SER A 317 -16.53 -14.49 1.94
C SER A 317 -16.56 -14.19 0.43
N THR A 318 -16.79 -15.23 -0.36
CA THR A 318 -16.66 -15.24 -1.84
C THR A 318 -17.45 -14.14 -2.57
N ASP A 319 -18.60 -13.75 -2.04
CA ASP A 319 -19.49 -12.71 -2.57
C ASP A 319 -19.45 -11.40 -1.75
N GLY A 320 -18.67 -11.37 -0.67
CA GLY A 320 -18.60 -10.27 0.29
C GLY A 320 -19.82 -10.13 1.22
N ALA A 321 -20.66 -11.16 1.34
CA ALA A 321 -21.84 -11.15 2.20
C ALA A 321 -21.54 -11.03 3.70
N PHE A 322 -20.31 -11.34 4.13
CA PHE A 322 -19.89 -11.25 5.52
C PHE A 322 -18.63 -10.40 5.70
N GLN A 323 -18.56 -9.65 6.79
CA GLN A 323 -17.47 -8.72 7.10
C GLN A 323 -17.20 -8.73 8.61
N LEU A 324 -16.02 -8.28 9.03
CA LEU A 324 -15.68 -8.07 10.45
C LEU A 324 -16.68 -7.10 11.09
N ASP A 325 -17.10 -7.41 12.30
CA ASP A 325 -18.12 -6.70 13.06
C ASP A 325 -17.81 -6.75 14.55
N GLN A 326 -18.07 -5.65 15.26
CA GLN A 326 -18.11 -5.63 16.71
C GLN A 326 -19.45 -6.16 17.22
N SER A 327 -19.41 -7.31 17.92
CA SER A 327 -20.61 -7.95 18.47
C SER A 327 -21.38 -7.04 19.42
N GLY A 328 -22.71 -6.97 19.23
CA GLY A 328 -23.61 -6.13 20.03
C GLY A 328 -23.65 -4.67 19.58
N GLY A 329 -22.80 -4.27 18.63
CA GLY A 329 -22.63 -2.88 18.27
C GLY A 329 -21.92 -2.09 19.36
N GLY A 330 -22.07 -0.77 19.34
CA GLY A 330 -21.48 0.10 20.34
C GLY A 330 -22.22 1.43 20.44
N PRO A 331 -21.79 2.30 21.38
CA PRO A 331 -20.68 2.10 22.32
C PRO A 331 -21.06 1.29 23.58
N THR A 332 -20.10 0.56 24.19
CA THR A 332 -20.30 -0.29 25.39
C THR A 332 -19.09 -0.26 26.33
N MET A 333 -19.28 -0.50 27.63
CA MET A 333 -18.19 -0.59 28.63
C MET A 333 -17.49 -1.95 28.71
N THR A 334 -18.04 -2.98 28.06
CA THR A 334 -17.53 -4.35 28.18
C THR A 334 -16.85 -4.80 26.91
N ALA A 335 -15.84 -5.66 27.04
CA ALA A 335 -15.24 -6.33 25.89
C ALA A 335 -16.32 -7.05 25.06
N SER A 336 -16.25 -6.90 23.75
CA SER A 336 -17.18 -7.54 22.81
C SER A 336 -16.44 -8.37 21.78
N ALA A 337 -17.05 -9.45 21.29
CA ALA A 337 -16.38 -10.34 20.35
C ALA A 337 -16.15 -9.62 19.00
N ALA A 338 -14.98 -9.84 18.41
CA ALA A 338 -14.78 -9.61 16.98
C ALA A 338 -15.40 -10.81 16.24
N GLN A 339 -16.37 -10.54 15.37
CA GLN A 339 -17.14 -11.58 14.69
C GLN A 339 -17.33 -11.25 13.22
N LEU A 340 -17.82 -12.23 12.45
CA LEU A 340 -18.35 -11.99 11.13
C LEU A 340 -19.84 -11.70 11.21
N TRP A 341 -20.30 -10.71 10.46
CA TRP A 341 -21.71 -10.39 10.35
C TRP A 341 -22.10 -10.04 8.92
N SER A 342 -23.39 -10.12 8.62
CA SER A 342 -23.91 -9.79 7.28
C SER A 342 -23.52 -8.36 6.90
N ALA A 343 -22.98 -8.19 5.70
CA ALA A 343 -22.55 -6.90 5.19
C ALA A 343 -23.72 -5.91 5.15
N ALA A 344 -23.55 -4.73 5.74
CA ALA A 344 -24.57 -3.68 5.69
C ALA A 344 -24.73 -3.04 4.30
N GLY A 345 -23.87 -3.39 3.33
CA GLY A 345 -23.82 -2.76 2.02
C GLY A 345 -23.44 -1.29 2.14
N ASN A 346 -24.27 -0.40 1.59
CA ASN A 346 -24.08 1.05 1.64
C ASN A 346 -24.76 1.72 2.85
N LYS A 347 -25.50 0.94 3.67
CA LYS A 347 -26.13 1.45 4.89
C LYS A 347 -25.05 1.77 5.91
N LEU A 348 -25.25 2.84 6.67
CA LEU A 348 -24.37 3.17 7.79
C LEU A 348 -24.40 2.01 8.80
N ASN A 349 -23.25 1.37 8.99
CA ASN A 349 -23.06 0.42 10.08
C ASN A 349 -21.71 0.67 10.74
N ARG A 350 -21.74 1.42 11.84
CA ARG A 350 -20.55 1.79 12.60
C ARG A 350 -19.84 0.58 13.22
N ALA A 351 -20.54 -0.54 13.43
CA ALA A 351 -19.95 -1.78 13.97
C ALA A 351 -19.06 -2.53 12.97
N GLN A 352 -19.21 -2.23 11.67
CA GLN A 352 -18.40 -2.76 10.57
C GLN A 352 -17.43 -1.72 9.99
N SER A 353 -17.32 -0.56 10.64
CA SER A 353 -16.51 0.57 10.18
C SER A 353 -15.33 0.74 11.12
N PHE A 354 -14.10 0.62 10.61
CA PHE A 354 -12.90 0.59 11.44
C PHE A 354 -11.91 1.68 11.06
N TRP A 355 -11.45 2.45 12.04
CA TRP A 355 -10.32 3.36 11.88
C TRP A 355 -9.02 2.59 12.00
N ILE A 356 -8.10 2.80 11.05
CA ILE A 356 -6.74 2.24 11.13
C ILE A 356 -5.78 3.39 11.36
N HIS A 357 -5.09 3.38 12.50
CA HIS A 357 -4.16 4.42 12.90
C HIS A 357 -2.80 3.82 13.20
N GLY A 358 -1.70 4.54 12.95
CA GLY A 358 -0.35 4.09 13.24
C GLY A 358 0.65 4.43 12.15
N SER A 359 1.88 3.91 12.29
CA SER A 359 2.96 4.03 11.31
C SER A 359 3.18 2.68 10.61
N SER A 360 3.87 2.67 9.47
CA SER A 360 4.08 1.47 8.64
C SER A 360 4.49 0.17 9.38
N SER A 361 5.15 0.25 10.55
CA SER A 361 5.55 -0.94 11.33
C SER A 361 4.52 -1.45 12.34
N THR A 362 3.54 -0.65 12.75
CA THR A 362 2.52 -1.05 13.75
C THR A 362 1.26 -0.20 13.64
N GLN A 363 0.11 -0.88 13.66
CA GLN A 363 -1.21 -0.31 13.48
C GLN A 363 -2.11 -0.62 14.69
N TRP A 364 -3.04 0.29 14.95
CA TRP A 364 -4.19 0.13 15.83
C TRP A 364 -5.46 0.15 14.98
N VAL A 365 -6.43 -0.69 15.34
CA VAL A 365 -7.71 -0.79 14.63
C VAL A 365 -8.81 -0.47 15.64
N PHE A 366 -9.60 0.57 15.40
CA PHE A 366 -10.66 1.02 16.30
C PHE A 366 -12.03 0.88 15.65
N ALA A 367 -12.98 0.25 16.34
CA ALA A 367 -14.36 0.20 15.86
C ALA A 367 -15.03 1.57 15.98
N ASP A 368 -15.62 2.08 14.89
CA ASP A 368 -16.27 3.39 14.90
C ASP A 368 -17.52 3.44 15.80
N CYS A 369 -18.18 2.30 16.06
CA CYS A 369 -19.33 2.25 16.95
C CYS A 369 -18.98 2.44 18.44
N SER A 370 -17.74 2.20 18.86
CA SER A 370 -17.36 2.17 20.27
C SER A 370 -16.07 2.91 20.61
N GLY A 371 -15.22 3.14 19.61
CA GLY A 371 -13.83 3.57 19.78
C GLY A 371 -12.92 2.52 20.40
N MET A 372 -13.42 1.31 20.68
CA MET A 372 -12.60 0.27 21.32
C MET A 372 -11.57 -0.28 20.32
N ALA A 373 -10.38 -0.59 20.83
CA ALA A 373 -9.32 -1.20 20.05
C ALA A 373 -9.62 -2.67 19.76
N LEU A 374 -9.26 -3.14 18.56
CA LEU A 374 -9.18 -4.55 18.25
C LEU A 374 -8.02 -5.16 19.06
N ASP A 375 -8.38 -6.03 19.98
CA ASP A 375 -7.52 -6.76 20.89
C ASP A 375 -7.36 -8.20 20.39
N SER A 376 -6.11 -8.66 20.33
CA SER A 376 -5.76 -10.03 19.95
C SER A 376 -6.22 -11.10 20.94
N GLY A 377 -6.75 -10.71 22.11
CA GLY A 377 -7.29 -11.60 23.13
C GLY A 377 -6.22 -12.25 24.01
N GLY A 378 -4.96 -11.82 23.89
CA GLY A 378 -3.83 -12.34 24.65
C GLY A 378 -3.74 -13.87 24.62
N SER A 379 -3.76 -14.51 25.79
CA SER A 379 -3.68 -15.97 25.94
C SER A 379 -4.92 -16.73 25.44
N THR A 380 -6.07 -16.05 25.27
CA THR A 380 -7.32 -16.71 24.86
C THR A 380 -7.39 -16.99 23.36
N GLY A 381 -6.59 -16.29 22.54
CA GLY A 381 -6.60 -16.41 21.08
C GLY A 381 -7.92 -16.04 20.41
N LYS A 382 -8.84 -15.37 21.12
CA LYS A 382 -10.13 -14.90 20.60
C LYS A 382 -10.07 -13.40 20.41
N ALA A 383 -10.14 -12.95 19.15
CA ALA A 383 -10.14 -11.53 18.85
C ALA A 383 -11.39 -10.87 19.42
N ARG A 384 -11.23 -9.66 19.96
CA ARG A 384 -12.30 -8.91 20.62
C ARG A 384 -12.06 -7.42 20.47
N PHE A 385 -13.10 -6.61 20.59
CA PHE A 385 -12.96 -5.18 20.80
C PHE A 385 -12.95 -4.92 22.30
N HIS A 386 -11.84 -4.37 22.79
CA HIS A 386 -11.61 -4.17 24.20
C HIS A 386 -10.90 -2.84 24.42
N SER A 387 -11.34 -2.13 25.47
CA SER A 387 -10.58 -1.04 26.05
C SER A 387 -10.82 -1.01 27.54
N ASN A 388 -9.78 -0.68 28.31
CA ASN A 388 -9.93 -0.52 29.76
C ASN A 388 -10.59 0.82 30.15
N GLY A 389 -10.75 1.75 29.20
CA GLY A 389 -11.39 3.02 29.44
C GLY A 389 -10.51 4.07 30.11
N TYR A 390 -9.23 3.78 30.36
CA TYR A 390 -8.30 4.61 31.12
C TYR A 390 -7.18 5.22 30.23
N PRO A 391 -6.77 6.47 30.47
CA PRO A 391 -5.73 7.13 29.67
C PRO A 391 -4.35 6.47 29.73
N ASP A 392 -4.05 5.69 30.77
CA ASP A 392 -2.74 5.12 31.00
C ASP A 392 -2.60 3.68 30.47
N LYS A 393 -1.49 3.44 29.77
CA LYS A 393 -1.00 2.14 29.26
C LYS A 393 -1.79 1.48 28.12
N GLU A 394 -3.01 1.91 27.84
CA GLU A 394 -3.85 1.35 26.78
C GLU A 394 -3.13 1.33 25.40
N TRP A 395 -2.49 2.43 25.02
CA TRP A 395 -1.74 2.58 23.76
C TRP A 395 -0.35 1.94 23.79
N SER A 396 0.13 1.59 24.98
CA SER A 396 1.38 0.84 25.13
C SER A 396 1.16 -0.68 25.02
N ASN A 397 -0.08 -1.16 25.24
CA ASN A 397 -0.44 -2.57 25.25
C ASN A 397 -0.19 -3.23 23.86
N ALA A 398 0.65 -4.26 23.86
CA ALA A 398 0.97 -5.01 22.64
C ALA A 398 -0.24 -5.78 22.08
N ALA A 399 -1.24 -6.11 22.90
CA ALA A 399 -2.41 -6.86 22.47
C ALA A 399 -3.33 -6.05 21.54
N HIS A 400 -3.27 -4.72 21.61
CA HIS A 400 -4.02 -3.78 20.77
C HIS A 400 -3.26 -3.37 19.49
N LYS A 401 -2.04 -3.89 19.32
CA LYS A 401 -1.12 -3.53 18.24
C LYS A 401 -1.03 -4.66 17.23
N TRP A 402 -1.05 -4.29 15.96
CA TRP A 402 -1.03 -5.22 14.83
C TRP A 402 0.04 -4.85 13.82
N ARG A 403 0.69 -5.85 13.20
CA ARG A 403 1.49 -5.64 12.00
C ARG A 403 0.65 -6.01 10.79
N MET A 404 0.45 -5.06 9.89
CA MET A 404 -0.33 -5.26 8.68
C MET A 404 0.61 -5.30 7.48
N SER A 405 0.40 -6.27 6.59
CA SER A 405 1.22 -6.46 5.40
C SER A 405 0.36 -6.96 4.25
N ASP A 406 0.74 -6.64 3.00
CA ASP A 406 0.07 -7.21 1.84
C ASP A 406 0.22 -8.73 1.84
N ALA A 407 -0.90 -9.42 1.65
CA ALA A 407 -0.92 -10.86 1.47
C ALA A 407 -0.27 -11.21 0.12
N ARG A 408 0.69 -12.13 0.17
CA ARG A 408 1.42 -12.61 -1.01
C ARG A 408 0.85 -13.94 -1.52
N PHE A 409 0.76 -14.07 -2.83
CA PHE A 409 0.55 -15.33 -3.55
C PHE A 409 1.88 -15.83 -4.12
N SER A 410 2.28 -17.05 -3.73
CA SER A 410 3.53 -17.68 -4.19
C SER A 410 3.51 -19.19 -3.91
N THR A 411 4.58 -19.89 -4.25
CA THR A 411 4.92 -21.20 -3.63
C THR A 411 5.31 -21.00 -2.16
N ALA A 412 5.30 -22.08 -1.37
CA ALA A 412 5.60 -22.02 0.07
C ALA A 412 7.03 -21.56 0.37
N ASP A 413 8.00 -21.96 -0.46
CA ASP A 413 9.41 -21.57 -0.39
C ASP A 413 9.75 -20.37 -1.29
N GLN A 414 8.75 -19.80 -1.98
CA GLN A 414 8.88 -18.68 -2.92
C GLN A 414 9.83 -18.96 -4.09
N ARG A 415 10.08 -20.24 -4.42
CA ARG A 415 10.87 -20.67 -5.57
C ARG A 415 9.98 -21.08 -6.75
N PRO A 416 10.52 -21.14 -7.98
CA PRO A 416 9.78 -21.67 -9.11
C PRO A 416 9.31 -23.12 -8.86
N PHE A 417 8.14 -23.48 -9.40
CA PHE A 417 7.60 -24.83 -9.31
C PHE A 417 7.87 -25.65 -10.57
N SER A 418 7.95 -26.97 -10.45
CA SER A 418 8.07 -27.85 -11.60
C SER A 418 6.70 -28.16 -12.21
N LEU A 419 6.62 -28.12 -13.54
CA LEU A 419 5.43 -28.59 -14.27
C LEU A 419 5.34 -30.11 -14.21
N HIS A 420 4.12 -30.63 -14.12
CA HIS A 420 3.86 -32.06 -14.27
C HIS A 420 3.84 -32.47 -15.74
N GLY A 421 4.33 -33.68 -16.00
CA GLY A 421 4.47 -34.26 -17.33
C GLY A 421 5.87 -34.16 -17.91
N THR A 422 6.72 -33.25 -17.39
CA THR A 422 8.09 -32.98 -17.90
C THR A 422 8.99 -34.21 -17.89
N VAL A 423 9.76 -34.38 -18.97
CA VAL A 423 10.80 -35.42 -19.04
C VAL A 423 11.97 -35.01 -18.13
N LYS A 424 12.72 -35.99 -17.62
CA LYS A 424 13.76 -35.84 -16.59
C LYS A 424 14.88 -34.85 -16.96
N ASP A 425 15.05 -34.53 -18.25
CA ASP A 425 16.15 -33.73 -18.80
C ASP A 425 15.73 -32.30 -19.22
N GLY A 426 14.57 -31.80 -18.76
CA GLY A 426 14.18 -30.39 -18.93
C GLY A 426 13.60 -30.02 -20.30
N TYR A 427 13.39 -31.00 -21.17
CA TYR A 427 12.72 -30.81 -22.47
C TYR A 427 11.38 -31.54 -22.55
N MET A 428 10.61 -31.19 -23.58
CA MET A 428 9.21 -31.58 -23.69
C MET A 428 8.80 -31.85 -25.15
N PRO A 429 8.40 -33.10 -25.51
CA PRO A 429 8.02 -33.41 -26.89
C PRO A 429 6.79 -32.63 -27.38
N VAL A 430 6.81 -32.20 -28.64
CA VAL A 430 5.65 -31.59 -29.30
C VAL A 430 4.44 -32.54 -29.26
N GLY A 431 3.24 -31.98 -29.07
CA GLY A 431 1.98 -32.71 -28.97
C GLY A 431 1.69 -33.29 -27.58
N GLN A 432 2.67 -33.29 -26.65
CA GLN A 432 2.43 -33.64 -25.26
C GLN A 432 1.80 -32.48 -24.50
N SER A 433 1.17 -32.79 -23.36
CA SER A 433 0.58 -31.78 -22.47
C SER A 433 1.37 -31.66 -21.18
N VAL A 434 1.59 -30.42 -20.75
CA VAL A 434 2.12 -30.11 -19.42
C VAL A 434 1.04 -29.52 -18.54
N THR A 435 1.12 -29.77 -17.24
CA THR A 435 0.09 -29.35 -16.28
C THR A 435 0.73 -28.75 -15.04
N VAL A 436 0.11 -27.71 -14.48
CA VAL A 436 0.51 -27.17 -13.19
C VAL A 436 0.17 -28.19 -12.09
N PRO A 437 1.09 -28.51 -11.15
CA PRO A 437 0.80 -29.38 -10.01
C PRO A 437 -0.40 -28.87 -9.22
N ASN A 438 -1.04 -29.74 -8.41
CA ASN A 438 -2.26 -29.40 -7.67
C ASN A 438 -2.17 -28.01 -7.00
N PRO A 439 -2.89 -26.99 -7.53
CA PRO A 439 -2.71 -25.60 -7.10
C PRO A 439 -3.04 -25.36 -5.63
N ASP A 440 -3.90 -26.20 -5.04
CA ASP A 440 -4.32 -26.07 -3.65
C ASP A 440 -3.24 -26.52 -2.66
N SER A 441 -2.40 -27.48 -3.03
CA SER A 441 -1.26 -27.89 -2.20
C SER A 441 0.00 -27.10 -2.50
N THR A 442 0.21 -26.70 -3.76
CA THR A 442 1.45 -26.08 -4.24
C THR A 442 1.58 -24.62 -3.84
N PHE A 443 0.49 -23.85 -3.91
CA PHE A 443 0.54 -22.39 -3.71
C PHE A 443 0.03 -21.96 -2.34
N ARG A 444 0.48 -20.79 -1.89
CA ARG A 444 0.05 -20.09 -0.69
C ARG A 444 -0.60 -18.76 -1.07
N PRO A 445 -1.73 -18.38 -0.46
CA PRO A 445 -2.53 -19.18 0.48
C PRO A 445 -3.13 -20.43 -0.21
N GLY A 446 -3.09 -21.56 0.52
CA GLY A 446 -3.48 -22.89 0.03
C GLY A 446 -2.77 -23.98 0.85
N GLY A 447 -3.41 -25.09 1.16
CA GLY A 447 -2.82 -26.18 1.96
C GLY A 447 -3.79 -27.34 2.14
N SER A 448 -3.29 -28.51 2.53
CA SER A 448 -4.05 -29.78 2.62
C SER A 448 -5.21 -29.75 3.63
N THR A 449 -5.32 -28.70 4.44
CA THR A 449 -6.45 -28.46 5.34
C THR A 449 -7.04 -27.07 5.07
N ALA A 450 -8.26 -27.05 4.53
CA ALA A 450 -9.11 -25.88 4.21
C ALA A 450 -8.79 -25.10 2.91
N ARG A 451 -9.48 -25.52 1.84
CA ARG A 451 -9.99 -24.77 0.67
C ARG A 451 -9.38 -23.37 0.47
N SER A 452 -8.75 -23.17 -0.69
CA SER A 452 -8.50 -21.89 -1.37
C SER A 452 -9.80 -21.12 -1.71
N ARG A 453 -10.71 -21.03 -0.74
CA ARG A 453 -12.03 -20.44 -0.92
C ARG A 453 -11.88 -18.94 -1.12
N GLY A 454 -12.64 -18.42 -2.08
CA GLY A 454 -12.67 -16.99 -2.36
C GLY A 454 -11.48 -16.48 -3.13
N ILE A 455 -10.64 -17.37 -3.69
CA ILE A 455 -9.65 -16.99 -4.70
C ILE A 455 -9.96 -17.61 -6.06
N ARG A 456 -9.63 -16.90 -7.12
CA ARG A 456 -9.58 -17.37 -8.51
C ARG A 456 -8.13 -17.31 -8.97
N ARG A 457 -7.69 -18.32 -9.72
CA ARG A 457 -6.33 -18.40 -10.26
C ARG A 457 -6.37 -18.20 -11.77
N THR A 458 -5.43 -17.41 -12.27
CA THR A 458 -5.18 -17.27 -13.70
C THR A 458 -3.84 -17.88 -14.03
N PHE A 459 -3.84 -18.82 -14.96
CA PHE A 459 -2.66 -19.46 -15.53
C PHE A 459 -2.30 -18.73 -16.82
N THR A 460 -1.09 -18.19 -16.88
CA THR A 460 -0.55 -17.52 -18.07
C THR A 460 0.60 -18.35 -18.60
N TRP A 461 0.35 -19.05 -19.70
CA TRP A 461 1.35 -19.84 -20.42
C TRP A 461 2.09 -18.95 -21.39
N VAL A 462 3.41 -18.95 -21.28
CA VAL A 462 4.31 -18.02 -21.96
C VAL A 462 5.32 -18.82 -22.75
N VAL A 463 5.46 -18.52 -24.04
CA VAL A 463 6.44 -19.12 -24.94
C VAL A 463 7.36 -18.03 -25.47
N LEU A 464 8.66 -18.17 -25.20
CA LEU A 464 9.70 -17.22 -25.60
C LEU A 464 10.83 -17.92 -26.35
N ASP A 465 11.53 -17.18 -27.20
CA ASP A 465 12.69 -17.71 -27.92
C ASP A 465 13.90 -17.96 -27.00
N ASP A 466 14.02 -17.17 -25.93
CA ASP A 466 15.03 -17.31 -24.88
C ASP A 466 14.41 -17.82 -23.57
N GLU A 467 15.24 -18.44 -22.74
CA GLU A 467 14.83 -18.94 -21.43
C GLU A 467 14.33 -17.81 -20.53
N PHE A 468 13.29 -18.07 -19.76
CA PHE A 468 12.75 -17.12 -18.80
C PHE A 468 13.79 -16.90 -17.68
N ALA A 469 14.31 -15.68 -17.55
CA ALA A 469 15.51 -15.44 -16.73
C ALA A 469 15.21 -15.26 -15.23
N ASP A 470 13.96 -14.94 -14.89
CA ASP A 470 13.55 -14.64 -13.52
C ASP A 470 13.27 -15.91 -12.71
N GLU A 471 13.94 -16.05 -11.57
CA GLU A 471 13.62 -17.07 -10.55
C GLU A 471 12.53 -16.59 -9.56
N ALA A 472 12.13 -15.32 -9.63
CA ALA A 472 11.07 -14.73 -8.82
C ALA A 472 10.30 -13.69 -9.64
N PHE A 473 8.98 -13.57 -9.44
CA PHE A 473 8.17 -12.62 -10.21
C PHE A 473 8.59 -11.17 -9.89
N PRO A 474 8.96 -10.35 -10.89
CA PRO A 474 9.17 -8.92 -10.69
C PRO A 474 7.82 -8.21 -10.46
N GLU A 475 7.79 -7.27 -9.52
CA GLU A 475 6.61 -6.53 -9.11
C GLU A 475 6.82 -5.03 -9.28
N ILE A 476 5.72 -4.30 -9.48
CA ILE A 476 5.75 -2.83 -9.43
C ILE A 476 5.27 -2.39 -8.05
N VAL A 477 6.05 -1.53 -7.40
CA VAL A 477 5.67 -0.80 -6.18
C VAL A 477 5.89 0.69 -6.40
N GLY A 478 5.17 1.52 -5.66
CA GLY A 478 5.38 2.96 -5.78
C GLY A 478 4.57 3.82 -4.83
N SER A 479 4.91 5.10 -4.83
CA SER A 479 4.24 6.14 -4.04
C SER A 479 3.54 7.12 -4.96
N ALA A 480 2.39 7.61 -4.51
CA ALA A 480 1.64 8.68 -5.17
C ALA A 480 1.71 9.96 -4.35
N TYR A 481 1.82 11.09 -5.04
CA TYR A 481 1.60 12.40 -4.45
C TYR A 481 0.14 12.81 -4.67
N ILE A 482 -0.62 12.96 -3.60
CA ILE A 482 -2.03 13.36 -3.64
C ILE A 482 -2.15 14.80 -3.16
N SER A 483 -2.86 15.65 -3.93
CA SER A 483 -3.03 17.06 -3.57
C SER A 483 -3.61 17.21 -2.16
N LYS A 484 -3.02 18.07 -1.33
CA LYS A 484 -3.37 18.31 0.09
C LYS A 484 -3.01 17.18 1.06
N ALA A 485 -2.56 16.02 0.61
CA ALA A 485 -2.09 14.92 1.46
C ALA A 485 -0.56 14.68 1.36
N GLY A 486 0.07 15.08 0.26
CA GLY A 486 1.51 14.88 0.04
C GLY A 486 1.83 13.49 -0.53
N TRP A 487 3.09 13.06 -0.38
CA TRP A 487 3.52 11.71 -0.76
C TRP A 487 2.96 10.68 0.21
N LEU A 488 2.25 9.70 -0.33
CA LEU A 488 1.78 8.54 0.42
C LEU A 488 2.92 7.56 0.67
N GLU A 489 2.75 6.74 1.71
CA GLU A 489 3.56 5.53 1.87
C GLU A 489 3.50 4.66 0.62
N GLU A 490 4.51 3.82 0.44
CA GLU A 490 4.61 2.95 -0.71
C GLU A 490 3.49 1.91 -0.77
N GLN A 491 2.99 1.69 -1.98
CA GLN A 491 1.86 0.81 -2.26
C GLN A 491 2.19 -0.18 -3.39
N PRO A 492 1.59 -1.38 -3.38
CA PRO A 492 1.70 -2.33 -4.49
C PRO A 492 1.01 -1.79 -5.73
N GLY A 493 1.75 -1.73 -6.84
CA GLY A 493 1.25 -1.35 -8.16
C GLY A 493 0.04 -2.17 -8.58
N VAL A 494 0.06 -3.47 -8.27
CA VAL A 494 -1.01 -4.39 -8.68
C VAL A 494 -2.34 -4.09 -8.00
N ASN A 495 -2.37 -3.37 -6.87
CA ASN A 495 -3.60 -3.02 -6.15
C ASN A 495 -4.05 -1.58 -6.44
N LEU A 496 -3.26 -0.61 -6.00
CA LEU A 496 -3.52 0.82 -6.13
C LEU A 496 -2.28 1.61 -5.72
N VAL A 497 -1.82 2.53 -6.57
CA VAL A 497 -0.89 3.60 -6.21
C VAL A 497 -1.65 4.92 -6.27
N GLY A 498 -1.98 5.50 -5.11
CA GLY A 498 -2.89 6.62 -4.95
C GLY A 498 -4.08 6.30 -4.03
N THR A 499 -5.24 6.89 -4.35
CA THR A 499 -6.48 6.75 -3.56
C THR A 499 -7.68 6.46 -4.45
N THR A 500 -8.66 5.71 -3.93
CA THR A 500 -9.95 5.46 -4.60
C THR A 500 -11.05 6.40 -4.09
N GLN A 501 -10.97 6.83 -2.83
CA GLN A 501 -11.89 7.78 -2.20
C GLN A 501 -11.11 8.82 -1.37
N GLY A 502 -10.98 10.04 -1.88
CA GLY A 502 -10.23 11.11 -1.19
C GLY A 502 -10.34 12.47 -1.86
N SER A 503 -10.14 13.55 -1.08
CA SER A 503 -10.30 14.96 -1.46
C SER A 503 -9.15 15.53 -2.30
N GLY A 504 -8.36 14.68 -2.95
CA GLY A 504 -7.16 15.10 -3.69
C GLY A 504 -6.95 14.36 -5.00
N ALA A 505 -6.40 15.07 -5.98
CA ALA A 505 -6.02 14.51 -7.27
C ALA A 505 -4.57 14.01 -7.22
N LEU A 506 -4.27 12.99 -8.04
CA LEU A 506 -2.90 12.54 -8.28
C LEU A 506 -2.13 13.67 -8.95
N ALA A 507 -0.99 14.04 -8.35
CA ALA A 507 -0.14 15.13 -8.79
C ALA A 507 1.34 14.71 -8.91
N GLY A 508 1.67 13.46 -8.61
CA GLY A 508 2.99 12.86 -8.76
C GLY A 508 2.90 11.35 -8.54
N VAL A 509 3.78 10.59 -9.17
CA VAL A 509 3.90 9.15 -8.99
C VAL A 509 5.35 8.72 -9.20
N SER A 510 5.88 7.98 -8.24
CA SER A 510 7.21 7.36 -8.31
C SER A 510 7.04 5.86 -8.24
N LEU A 511 7.54 5.15 -9.24
CA LEU A 511 7.40 3.70 -9.38
C LEU A 511 8.80 3.08 -9.43
N ARG A 512 8.93 1.87 -8.88
CA ARG A 512 10.10 1.02 -9.10
C ARG A 512 9.70 -0.43 -9.28
N ILE A 513 10.68 -1.21 -9.73
CA ILE A 513 10.57 -2.66 -9.86
C ILE A 513 11.21 -3.27 -8.62
N GLU A 514 10.55 -4.26 -8.01
CA GLU A 514 11.05 -5.03 -6.88
C GLU A 514 10.97 -6.53 -7.20
N GLY A 515 11.99 -7.29 -6.81
CA GLY A 515 12.10 -8.71 -7.16
C GLY A 515 12.54 -8.93 -8.61
N GLY A 516 12.62 -10.20 -9.01
CA GLY A 516 13.21 -10.61 -10.30
C GLY A 516 14.74 -10.52 -10.33
N SER A 517 15.33 -11.17 -11.33
CA SER A 517 16.76 -11.11 -11.64
C SER A 517 17.05 -10.10 -12.76
N LEU A 518 16.05 -9.82 -13.61
CA LEU A 518 16.17 -8.89 -14.72
C LEU A 518 16.24 -7.42 -14.26
N GLN A 519 17.34 -6.77 -14.60
CA GLN A 519 17.55 -5.34 -14.32
C GLN A 519 16.69 -4.45 -15.22
N GLY A 520 16.15 -3.36 -14.66
CA GLY A 520 15.38 -2.40 -15.43
C GLY A 520 14.76 -1.30 -14.59
N THR A 521 14.07 -0.38 -15.26
CA THR A 521 13.33 0.72 -14.62
C THR A 521 11.96 0.89 -15.25
N VAL A 522 11.03 1.46 -14.47
CA VAL A 522 9.73 1.92 -14.95
C VAL A 522 9.71 3.44 -14.88
N SER A 523 9.44 4.07 -16.01
CA SER A 523 9.27 5.53 -16.10
C SER A 523 7.79 5.88 -16.16
N ALA A 524 7.41 6.96 -15.49
CA ALA A 524 6.05 7.48 -15.49
C ALA A 524 6.03 8.91 -16.01
N ARG A 525 5.07 9.22 -16.87
CA ARG A 525 4.73 10.59 -17.25
C ARG A 525 3.29 10.87 -16.85
N LEU A 526 3.04 12.07 -16.36
CA LEU A 526 1.71 12.57 -16.03
C LEU A 526 1.33 13.68 -16.99
N SER A 527 0.07 13.69 -17.41
CA SER A 527 -0.52 14.77 -18.20
C SER A 527 -1.41 15.62 -17.32
N SER A 528 -1.32 16.95 -17.48
CA SER A 528 -2.28 17.92 -16.94
C SER A 528 -2.80 18.75 -18.12
N ASN A 529 -4.06 18.54 -18.52
CA ASN A 529 -4.69 19.21 -19.67
C ASN A 529 -3.90 19.06 -20.99
N GLY A 530 -3.26 17.91 -21.22
CA GLY A 530 -2.51 17.62 -22.45
C GLY A 530 -1.02 17.95 -22.38
N ALA A 531 -0.57 18.71 -21.39
CA ALA A 531 0.86 18.95 -21.14
C ALA A 531 1.45 17.80 -20.31
N TRP A 532 2.48 17.15 -20.85
CA TRP A 532 3.16 16.01 -20.21
C TRP A 532 4.38 16.45 -19.41
N ARG A 533 4.59 15.81 -18.26
CA ARG A 533 5.73 16.00 -17.38
C ARG A 533 6.18 14.69 -16.76
N ASP A 534 7.39 14.68 -16.21
CA ASP A 534 7.86 13.56 -15.39
C ASP A 534 6.91 13.32 -14.20
N GLY A 535 6.50 12.07 -14.03
CA GLY A 535 5.62 11.64 -12.95
C GLY A 535 6.29 11.74 -11.58
N ALA A 536 7.61 11.56 -11.49
CA ALA A 536 8.33 11.60 -10.21
C ALA A 536 8.34 13.00 -9.57
N THR A 537 8.08 14.05 -10.35
CA THR A 537 7.96 15.42 -9.87
C THR A 537 6.51 15.72 -9.46
N ALA A 538 6.28 16.25 -8.26
CA ALA A 538 4.95 16.72 -7.86
C ALA A 538 4.57 18.01 -8.63
N GLY A 539 3.29 18.18 -8.98
CA GLY A 539 2.83 19.35 -9.75
C GLY A 539 1.31 19.46 -9.82
N SER A 540 0.79 19.99 -10.92
CA SER A 540 -0.66 20.12 -11.13
C SER A 540 -1.37 18.76 -11.17
N ALA A 541 -2.65 18.75 -10.81
CA ALA A 541 -3.51 17.58 -10.89
C ALA A 541 -3.44 16.93 -12.28
N ALA A 542 -3.23 15.62 -12.30
CA ALA A 542 -3.13 14.86 -13.52
C ALA A 542 -4.52 14.44 -14.03
N ASN A 543 -4.67 14.39 -15.35
CA ASN A 543 -5.82 13.82 -16.04
C ASN A 543 -5.49 12.51 -16.77
N ALA A 544 -4.21 12.24 -16.99
CA ALA A 544 -3.75 10.98 -17.57
C ALA A 544 -2.33 10.61 -17.12
N VAL A 545 -1.99 9.34 -17.31
CA VAL A 545 -0.66 8.75 -17.04
C VAL A 545 -0.19 7.96 -18.25
N SER A 546 1.12 7.91 -18.49
CA SER A 546 1.77 7.03 -19.45
C SER A 546 2.99 6.39 -18.80
N LEU A 547 3.11 5.07 -18.87
CA LEU A 547 4.21 4.30 -18.30
C LEU A 547 5.04 3.63 -19.39
N SER A 548 6.34 3.50 -19.15
CA SER A 548 7.27 2.80 -20.07
C SER A 548 8.31 2.01 -19.30
N LEU A 549 8.62 0.81 -19.78
CA LEU A 549 9.53 -0.14 -19.15
C LEU A 549 10.86 -0.15 -19.92
N HIS A 550 11.98 -0.11 -19.19
CA HIS A 550 13.32 0.01 -19.78
C HIS A 550 14.29 -1.01 -19.19
N GLY A 551 15.38 -1.30 -19.91
CA GLY A 551 16.42 -2.25 -19.50
C GLY A 551 16.11 -3.70 -19.90
N ALA A 552 16.83 -4.66 -19.32
CA ALA A 552 16.72 -6.08 -19.68
C ALA A 552 15.31 -6.64 -19.41
N ILE A 553 14.63 -6.17 -18.36
CA ILE A 553 13.25 -6.59 -18.06
C ILE A 553 12.27 -6.30 -19.21
N SER A 554 12.52 -5.26 -20.01
CA SER A 554 11.69 -4.91 -21.17
C SER A 554 11.77 -5.93 -22.30
N GLN A 555 12.72 -6.87 -22.28
CA GLN A 555 12.82 -7.95 -23.26
C GLN A 555 11.73 -9.00 -23.03
N GLN A 556 11.46 -9.35 -21.76
CA GLN A 556 10.52 -10.42 -21.39
C GLN A 556 9.15 -9.91 -20.91
N TYR A 557 9.03 -8.64 -20.51
CA TYR A 557 7.78 -8.07 -20.01
C TYR A 557 7.36 -6.80 -20.74
N ARG A 558 6.10 -6.40 -20.53
CA ARG A 558 5.53 -5.09 -20.84
C ARG A 558 4.79 -4.57 -19.62
N VAL A 559 4.75 -3.25 -19.45
CA VAL A 559 3.89 -2.66 -18.41
C VAL A 559 2.45 -2.51 -18.90
N PHE A 560 1.49 -2.91 -18.08
CA PHE A 560 0.05 -2.77 -18.31
C PHE A 560 -0.58 -2.02 -17.15
N TYR A 561 -1.39 -1.00 -17.43
CA TYR A 561 -1.87 -0.10 -16.37
C TYR A 561 -3.21 0.54 -16.71
N ARG A 562 -3.88 1.04 -15.68
CA ARG A 562 -5.11 1.84 -15.79
C ARG A 562 -5.12 2.93 -14.73
N ALA A 563 -5.87 3.99 -14.98
CA ALA A 563 -6.06 5.08 -14.04
C ALA A 563 -7.45 5.00 -13.40
N CYS A 564 -7.57 5.47 -12.16
CA CYS A 564 -8.83 5.61 -11.44
C CYS A 564 -9.15 7.10 -11.30
N SER A 565 -10.42 7.47 -11.47
CA SER A 565 -10.95 8.76 -11.05
C SER A 565 -11.79 8.57 -9.79
N SER A 566 -11.55 9.39 -8.77
CA SER A 566 -12.38 9.38 -7.56
C SER A 566 -13.86 9.52 -7.93
N ARG A 567 -14.72 8.70 -7.31
CA ARG A 567 -16.17 8.58 -7.57
C ARG A 567 -16.61 8.04 -8.94
N SER A 568 -15.75 8.08 -9.97
CA SER A 568 -16.10 7.60 -11.31
C SER A 568 -15.49 6.22 -11.64
N GLY A 569 -14.58 5.75 -10.79
CA GLY A 569 -14.02 4.39 -10.86
C GLY A 569 -12.83 4.26 -11.81
N TRP A 570 -12.56 3.00 -12.17
CA TRP A 570 -11.42 2.61 -12.99
C TRP A 570 -11.69 2.80 -14.50
N GLY A 571 -10.71 3.36 -15.20
CA GLY A 571 -10.67 3.33 -16.66
C GLY A 571 -10.29 1.96 -17.23
N SER A 572 -10.21 1.88 -18.56
CA SER A 572 -9.76 0.67 -19.25
C SER A 572 -8.26 0.43 -19.05
N TRP A 573 -7.86 -0.83 -19.08
CA TRP A 573 -6.45 -1.18 -19.13
C TRP A 573 -5.81 -0.75 -20.45
N THR A 574 -4.58 -0.24 -20.38
CA THR A 574 -3.80 0.17 -21.54
C THR A 574 -2.38 -0.39 -21.47
N SER A 575 -1.76 -0.49 -22.64
CA SER A 575 -0.39 -0.97 -22.80
C SER A 575 0.63 0.15 -22.60
N GLU A 576 1.87 -0.26 -22.39
CA GLU A 576 3.07 0.57 -22.43
C GLU A 576 3.03 1.70 -23.48
N GLY A 577 3.41 2.90 -23.06
CA GLY A 577 3.52 4.11 -23.90
C GLY A 577 2.19 4.79 -24.27
N LYS A 578 1.04 4.16 -24.02
CA LYS A 578 -0.28 4.74 -24.32
C LYS A 578 -0.84 5.55 -23.16
N SER A 579 -1.58 6.62 -23.45
CA SER A 579 -2.25 7.39 -22.39
C SER A 579 -3.35 6.57 -21.70
N ALA A 580 -3.28 6.45 -20.37
CA ALA A 580 -4.38 5.98 -19.53
C ALA A 580 -5.04 7.18 -18.84
N SER A 581 -6.34 7.34 -19.01
CA SER A 581 -7.15 8.34 -18.32
C SER A 581 -8.26 7.66 -17.52
N GLY A 582 -8.76 8.36 -16.50
CA GLY A 582 -9.97 7.94 -15.80
C GLY A 582 -11.23 8.46 -16.50
N PRO A 583 -12.41 7.94 -16.16
CA PRO A 583 -13.68 8.38 -16.74
C PRO A 583 -14.06 9.85 -16.41
N ALA A 584 -13.36 10.52 -15.49
CA ALA A 584 -13.50 11.94 -15.20
C ALA A 584 -12.21 12.73 -15.45
N ARG A 585 -12.29 14.07 -15.46
CA ARG A 585 -11.16 14.96 -15.80
C ARG A 585 -9.91 14.83 -14.92
N THR A 586 -10.00 14.26 -13.72
CA THR A 586 -8.84 14.11 -12.81
C THR A 586 -8.70 12.67 -12.35
N ILE A 587 -7.48 12.17 -12.31
CA ILE A 587 -7.16 10.85 -11.79
C ILE A 587 -6.74 10.95 -10.32
N SER A 588 -7.10 9.95 -9.51
CA SER A 588 -6.81 9.87 -8.06
C SER A 588 -5.83 8.74 -7.71
N GLY A 589 -5.56 7.84 -8.65
CA GLY A 589 -4.60 6.77 -8.50
C GLY A 589 -4.47 5.92 -9.76
N ILE A 590 -3.55 4.97 -9.74
CA ILE A 590 -3.26 4.06 -10.85
C ILE A 590 -3.15 2.62 -10.34
N GLN A 591 -3.37 1.66 -11.24
CA GLN A 591 -3.07 0.25 -11.04
C GLN A 591 -2.13 -0.18 -12.15
N VAL A 592 -1.07 -0.89 -11.78
CA VAL A 592 0.06 -1.22 -12.66
C VAL A 592 0.45 -2.67 -12.45
N ARG A 593 0.61 -3.42 -13.52
CA ARG A 593 1.12 -4.79 -13.48
C ARG A 593 2.09 -5.04 -14.64
N LEU A 594 3.05 -5.93 -14.39
CA LEU A 594 3.89 -6.48 -15.45
C LEU A 594 3.17 -7.65 -16.10
N GLU A 595 3.14 -7.65 -17.43
CA GLU A 595 2.66 -8.79 -18.22
C GLU A 595 3.81 -9.38 -19.02
N PRO A 596 3.95 -10.72 -19.05
CA PRO A 596 4.96 -11.36 -19.88
C PRO A 596 4.65 -11.13 -21.36
N LYS A 597 5.69 -11.05 -22.19
CA LYS A 597 5.56 -11.20 -23.64
C LYS A 597 5.38 -12.67 -24.00
N GLY A 598 4.95 -12.94 -25.23
CA GLY A 598 4.84 -14.33 -25.71
C GLY A 598 3.72 -15.14 -25.04
N ILE A 599 2.65 -14.49 -24.57
CA ILE A 599 1.49 -15.19 -24.02
C ILE A 599 0.88 -16.08 -25.10
N ALA A 600 0.99 -17.39 -24.93
CA ALA A 600 0.39 -18.40 -25.81
C ALA A 600 -1.05 -18.72 -25.39
N GLN A 601 -1.30 -18.78 -24.08
CA GLN A 601 -2.63 -19.03 -23.52
C GLN A 601 -2.75 -18.37 -22.15
N GLN A 602 -3.92 -17.78 -21.86
CA GLN A 602 -4.23 -17.20 -20.55
C GLN A 602 -5.66 -17.53 -20.14
N GLY A 603 -5.87 -17.96 -18.89
CA GLY A 603 -7.20 -18.25 -18.36
C GLY A 603 -7.17 -19.19 -17.16
N GLU A 604 -8.24 -19.95 -16.97
CA GLU A 604 -8.38 -20.91 -15.85
C GLU A 604 -7.81 -22.30 -16.16
N ALA A 605 -7.33 -22.53 -17.39
CA ALA A 605 -6.77 -23.79 -17.82
C ALA A 605 -5.37 -24.02 -17.23
N SER A 606 -5.27 -24.95 -16.28
CA SER A 606 -4.02 -25.35 -15.62
C SER A 606 -3.16 -26.31 -16.45
N SER A 607 -3.52 -26.58 -17.70
CA SER A 607 -2.77 -27.42 -18.64
C SER A 607 -2.70 -26.77 -20.02
N ILE A 608 -1.67 -27.10 -20.78
CA ILE A 608 -1.48 -26.69 -22.17
C ILE A 608 -0.86 -27.83 -22.98
N THR A 609 -1.31 -27.99 -24.22
CA THR A 609 -0.72 -28.92 -25.20
C THR A 609 0.32 -28.18 -26.04
N LEU A 610 1.48 -28.81 -26.23
CA LEU A 610 2.63 -28.20 -26.88
C LEU A 610 2.50 -28.19 -28.40
N ASP A 611 2.42 -26.98 -28.97
CA ASP A 611 2.32 -26.79 -30.41
C ASP A 611 3.68 -27.01 -31.12
N LYS A 612 3.65 -27.53 -32.34
CA LYS A 612 4.84 -27.71 -33.19
C LYS A 612 5.55 -26.39 -33.48
N ALA A 613 4.80 -25.29 -33.59
CA ALA A 613 5.33 -23.95 -33.79
C ALA A 613 6.21 -23.44 -32.63
N TRP A 614 6.18 -24.13 -31.48
CA TRP A 614 6.99 -23.77 -30.31
C TRP A 614 8.29 -24.56 -30.22
N SER A 615 8.59 -25.45 -31.17
CA SER A 615 9.82 -26.24 -31.16
C SER A 615 11.07 -25.35 -31.09
N GLY A 616 12.00 -25.68 -30.19
CA GLY A 616 13.21 -24.92 -29.89
C GLY A 616 13.01 -23.72 -28.95
N LYS A 617 11.76 -23.40 -28.56
CA LYS A 617 11.41 -22.29 -27.66
C LYS A 617 11.28 -22.76 -26.21
N PHE A 618 11.18 -21.82 -25.28
CA PHE A 618 10.99 -22.08 -23.86
C PHE A 618 9.56 -21.77 -23.43
N LEU A 619 8.93 -22.72 -22.75
CA LEU A 619 7.62 -22.58 -22.13
C LEU A 619 7.79 -22.34 -20.61
N THR A 620 7.06 -21.37 -20.08
CA THR A 620 6.86 -21.19 -18.63
C THR A 620 5.38 -20.92 -18.32
N CYS A 621 5.00 -21.10 -17.07
CA CYS A 621 3.68 -20.77 -16.56
C CYS A 621 3.78 -19.77 -15.40
N ILE A 622 3.08 -18.65 -15.52
CA ILE A 622 2.91 -17.68 -14.45
C ILE A 622 1.50 -17.83 -13.88
N VAL A 623 1.42 -18.18 -12.59
CA VAL A 623 0.16 -18.33 -11.86
C VAL A 623 -0.05 -17.12 -10.98
N ARG A 624 -1.16 -16.42 -11.19
CA ARG A 624 -1.61 -15.29 -10.36
C ARG A 624 -2.91 -15.64 -9.66
N ALA A 625 -3.18 -15.00 -8.53
CA ALA A 625 -4.44 -15.14 -7.81
C ALA A 625 -5.12 -13.80 -7.59
N GLU A 626 -6.44 -13.81 -7.60
CA GLU A 626 -7.30 -12.69 -7.24
C GLU A 626 -8.45 -13.17 -6.35
N THR A 627 -9.08 -12.27 -5.62
CA THR A 627 -10.26 -12.59 -4.81
C THR A 627 -11.48 -12.73 -5.70
N GLN A 628 -12.34 -13.72 -5.42
CA GLN A 628 -13.63 -13.86 -6.10
C GLN A 628 -14.51 -12.63 -5.86
N HIS A 629 -14.49 -12.10 -4.64
CA HIS A 629 -15.15 -10.84 -4.32
C HIS A 629 -14.34 -9.67 -4.90
N ARG A 630 -14.93 -8.89 -5.80
CA ARG A 630 -14.36 -7.69 -6.44
C ARG A 630 -13.10 -7.88 -7.29
N GLY A 631 -12.56 -9.09 -7.46
CA GLY A 631 -11.41 -9.33 -8.35
C GLY A 631 -10.15 -8.62 -7.89
N ILE A 632 -9.90 -8.55 -6.57
CA ILE A 632 -8.73 -7.85 -6.04
C ILE A 632 -7.53 -8.78 -6.20
N PRO A 633 -6.47 -8.36 -6.91
CA PRO A 633 -5.30 -9.21 -7.11
C PRO A 633 -4.47 -9.33 -5.84
N TYR A 634 -3.89 -10.51 -5.63
CA TYR A 634 -2.82 -10.72 -4.67
C TYR A 634 -1.54 -10.03 -5.14
N ARG A 635 -0.70 -9.65 -4.17
CA ARG A 635 0.70 -9.36 -4.44
C ARG A 635 1.40 -10.69 -4.78
N GLY A 636 2.32 -10.69 -5.74
CA GLY A 636 3.09 -11.88 -6.12
C GLY A 636 2.46 -12.73 -7.21
N ALA A 637 3.28 -13.65 -7.71
CA ALA A 637 2.90 -14.71 -8.62
C ALA A 637 3.80 -15.92 -8.35
N ALA A 638 3.34 -17.11 -8.74
CA ALA A 638 4.19 -18.29 -8.79
C ALA A 638 4.65 -18.52 -10.24
N LEU A 639 5.94 -18.76 -10.44
CA LEU A 639 6.53 -19.07 -11.74
C LEU A 639 6.88 -20.55 -11.82
N SER A 640 6.74 -21.16 -12.99
CA SER A 640 7.34 -22.47 -13.22
C SER A 640 8.80 -22.34 -13.66
N TYR A 641 9.59 -23.38 -13.44
CA TYR A 641 10.82 -23.56 -14.22
C TYR A 641 10.49 -23.53 -15.72
N ALA A 642 11.38 -22.94 -16.51
CA ALA A 642 11.27 -22.97 -17.96
C ALA A 642 11.51 -24.40 -18.46
N VAL A 643 10.74 -24.80 -19.46
CA VAL A 643 10.88 -26.11 -20.11
C VAL A 643 11.08 -25.86 -21.60
N GLN A 644 12.09 -26.48 -22.19
CA GLN A 644 12.30 -26.35 -23.63
C GLN A 644 11.33 -27.25 -24.39
N VAL A 645 10.65 -26.70 -25.41
CA VAL A 645 9.70 -27.43 -26.23
C VAL A 645 10.44 -28.03 -27.44
N GLY A 646 10.22 -29.31 -27.71
CA GLY A 646 11.05 -30.09 -28.62
C GLY A 646 12.35 -30.55 -27.95
N LYS A 647 13.23 -31.24 -28.68
CA LYS A 647 14.58 -31.53 -28.17
C LYS A 647 15.36 -30.22 -28.00
N PRO A 648 16.27 -30.13 -27.01
CA PRO A 648 17.10 -28.94 -26.86
C PRO A 648 17.87 -28.66 -28.14
N VAL A 649 18.09 -27.40 -28.51
CA VAL A 649 18.85 -27.01 -29.71
C VAL A 649 20.13 -26.26 -29.35
N VAL A 650 21.18 -26.44 -30.14
CA VAL A 650 22.44 -25.68 -30.10
C VAL A 650 22.38 -24.60 -31.18
N LEU A 651 22.61 -23.33 -30.81
CA LEU A 651 22.88 -22.27 -31.77
C LEU A 651 24.32 -22.39 -32.26
N VAL A 652 24.52 -22.70 -33.53
CA VAL A 652 25.83 -22.76 -34.16
C VAL A 652 26.05 -21.46 -34.92
N SER A 653 27.03 -20.66 -34.47
CA SER A 653 27.42 -19.40 -35.10
C SER A 653 28.75 -19.56 -35.82
N TYR A 654 28.86 -19.10 -37.05
CA TYR A 654 30.06 -19.20 -37.89
C TYR A 654 30.71 -17.83 -38.07
N VAL A 655 31.96 -17.65 -37.62
CA VAL A 655 32.70 -16.37 -37.67
C VAL A 655 34.00 -16.56 -38.44
N VAL A 656 34.37 -15.64 -39.33
CA VAL A 656 35.58 -15.78 -40.16
C VAL A 656 36.56 -14.62 -39.98
N ASP A 657 37.88 -14.90 -40.01
CA ASP A 657 38.99 -13.92 -40.09
C ASP A 657 38.86 -12.64 -39.24
N ASP A 658 38.36 -12.77 -38.00
CA ASP A 658 38.10 -11.69 -37.02
C ASP A 658 36.90 -10.75 -37.30
N ASP A 659 35.97 -11.16 -38.16
CA ASP A 659 34.73 -10.40 -38.36
C ASP A 659 33.92 -10.30 -37.05
N SER A 660 33.35 -9.12 -36.81
CA SER A 660 32.62 -8.82 -35.56
C SER A 660 31.26 -9.50 -35.44
N SER A 661 30.74 -10.05 -36.54
CA SER A 661 29.44 -10.72 -36.62
C SER A 661 29.58 -12.04 -37.38
N PRO A 662 28.78 -13.05 -37.03
CA PRO A 662 28.81 -14.32 -37.75
C PRO A 662 28.34 -14.14 -39.21
N CYS A 663 28.98 -14.87 -40.12
CA CYS A 663 28.58 -14.92 -41.53
C CYS A 663 27.39 -15.85 -41.77
N TYR A 664 27.18 -16.82 -40.86
CA TYR A 664 26.07 -17.77 -40.91
C TYR A 664 25.69 -18.23 -39.50
N GLU A 665 24.41 -18.49 -39.27
CA GLU A 665 23.90 -19.05 -38.02
C GLU A 665 22.79 -20.08 -38.27
N GLU A 666 22.76 -21.14 -37.48
CA GLU A 666 21.70 -22.13 -37.52
C GLU A 666 21.39 -22.75 -36.14
N ARG A 667 20.27 -23.49 -36.06
CA ARG A 667 19.83 -24.17 -34.84
C ARG A 667 19.67 -25.67 -35.09
N VAL A 668 20.33 -26.47 -34.27
CA VAL A 668 20.42 -27.94 -34.45
C VAL A 668 20.05 -28.66 -33.17
N GLU A 669 19.27 -29.74 -33.24
CA GLU A 669 18.91 -30.53 -32.05
C GLU A 669 20.16 -31.14 -31.36
N VAL A 670 20.27 -30.98 -30.05
CA VAL A 670 21.29 -31.60 -29.19
C VAL A 670 21.28 -33.11 -29.34
N GLY A 671 22.47 -33.70 -29.36
CA GLY A 671 22.66 -35.13 -29.58
C GLY A 671 22.50 -35.57 -31.04
N THR A 672 22.21 -34.64 -31.96
CA THR A 672 22.29 -34.92 -33.40
C THR A 672 23.75 -34.92 -33.82
N SER A 673 24.13 -35.92 -34.62
CA SER A 673 25.41 -35.94 -35.34
C SER A 673 25.42 -34.78 -36.34
N TYR A 674 26.36 -33.86 -36.17
CA TYR A 674 26.36 -32.59 -36.90
C TYR A 674 27.60 -32.43 -37.76
N SER A 675 27.38 -32.01 -38.99
CA SER A 675 28.43 -31.62 -39.93
C SER A 675 28.17 -30.20 -40.39
N THR A 676 29.25 -29.44 -40.63
CA THR A 676 29.11 -28.07 -41.11
C THR A 676 28.39 -28.03 -42.47
N PRO A 677 27.36 -27.18 -42.66
CA PRO A 677 26.61 -27.18 -43.92
C PRO A 677 27.41 -26.45 -45.01
N ALA A 678 27.15 -26.82 -46.26
CA ALA A 678 27.74 -26.15 -47.43
C ALA A 678 27.45 -24.64 -47.44
N ALA A 679 26.26 -24.22 -47.01
CA ALA A 679 25.87 -22.81 -46.93
C ALA A 679 26.77 -22.00 -45.97
N ALA A 680 27.21 -22.59 -44.86
CA ALA A 680 28.15 -21.93 -43.95
C ALA A 680 29.51 -21.76 -44.61
N LEU A 681 30.00 -22.79 -45.32
CA LEU A 681 31.26 -22.73 -46.07
C LEU A 681 31.21 -21.66 -47.18
N GLU A 682 30.12 -21.59 -47.94
CA GLU A 682 29.92 -20.56 -48.97
C GLU A 682 29.88 -19.15 -48.36
N ALA A 683 29.17 -18.97 -47.25
CA ALA A 683 29.09 -17.69 -46.55
C ALA A 683 30.43 -17.27 -45.89
N GLY A 684 31.27 -18.24 -45.52
CA GLY A 684 32.57 -18.00 -44.88
C GLY A 684 33.70 -17.67 -45.85
N ARG A 685 33.57 -18.02 -47.14
CA ARG A 685 34.61 -17.76 -48.14
C ARG A 685 34.68 -16.28 -48.52
N LYS A 686 35.84 -15.66 -48.32
CA LYS A 686 36.10 -14.29 -48.76
C LYS A 686 36.52 -14.28 -50.23
N GLN A 687 35.98 -13.32 -50.97
CA GLN A 687 36.29 -13.16 -52.40
C GLN A 687 37.78 -12.88 -52.60
N GLY A 688 38.41 -13.62 -53.52
CA GLY A 688 39.81 -13.45 -53.87
C GLY A 688 40.79 -14.28 -53.02
N CYS A 689 40.33 -15.12 -52.09
CA CYS A 689 41.19 -16.09 -51.40
C CYS A 689 41.19 -17.45 -52.11
N SER A 690 42.37 -18.05 -52.25
CA SER A 690 42.56 -19.36 -52.90
C SER A 690 41.93 -20.51 -52.14
N ASP A 691 41.91 -20.44 -50.80
CA ASP A 691 41.44 -21.55 -49.98
C ASP A 691 40.78 -21.12 -48.65
N PHE A 692 40.13 -22.08 -48.01
CA PHE A 692 39.50 -21.96 -46.69
C PHE A 692 39.99 -23.10 -45.80
N ASP A 693 40.74 -22.75 -44.75
CA ASP A 693 41.49 -23.66 -43.86
C ASP A 693 40.56 -24.65 -43.11
N GLY A 694 39.31 -24.25 -42.88
CA GLY A 694 38.29 -25.05 -42.22
C GLY A 694 37.60 -24.32 -41.08
N TRP A 695 36.74 -25.03 -40.36
CA TRP A 695 36.00 -24.53 -39.20
C TRP A 695 36.60 -25.09 -37.91
N TYR A 696 36.84 -24.23 -36.93
CA TYR A 696 37.53 -24.55 -35.69
C TYR A 696 36.69 -24.18 -34.47
N VAL A 697 36.83 -24.91 -33.38
CA VAL A 697 36.07 -24.66 -32.14
C VAL A 697 36.65 -23.52 -31.29
N ASP A 698 37.86 -23.07 -31.62
CA ASP A 698 38.58 -22.03 -30.90
C ASP A 698 38.97 -20.85 -31.81
N LYS A 699 39.04 -19.65 -31.23
CA LYS A 699 39.37 -18.43 -31.98
C LYS A 699 40.82 -18.41 -32.48
N SER A 700 41.73 -19.10 -31.80
CA SER A 700 43.10 -19.33 -32.27
C SER A 700 43.19 -20.34 -33.41
N CYS A 701 42.05 -20.91 -33.84
CA CYS A 701 41.87 -21.93 -34.86
C CYS A 701 43.03 -22.94 -34.88
N GLU A 702 43.22 -23.59 -33.73
CA GLU A 702 44.19 -24.67 -33.51
C GLU A 702 43.49 -26.03 -33.46
N MET A 703 42.19 -26.06 -33.09
CA MET A 703 41.38 -27.25 -32.93
C MET A 703 40.25 -27.27 -33.96
N LEU A 704 40.42 -28.09 -35.00
CA LEU A 704 39.42 -28.27 -36.05
C LEU A 704 38.12 -28.85 -35.46
N PHE A 705 36.98 -28.40 -35.97
CA PHE A 705 35.71 -29.04 -35.67
C PHE A 705 35.61 -30.38 -36.40
N GLU A 706 35.28 -31.45 -35.67
CA GLU A 706 35.11 -32.78 -36.23
C GLU A 706 33.68 -32.98 -36.70
N ASP A 707 33.49 -33.01 -38.02
CA ASP A 707 32.19 -33.31 -38.63
C ASP A 707 31.66 -34.68 -38.18
N GLY A 708 30.37 -34.74 -37.88
CA GLY A 708 29.70 -35.89 -37.29
C GLY A 708 29.64 -35.86 -35.76
N SER A 709 30.32 -34.91 -35.10
CA SER A 709 30.27 -34.72 -33.66
C SER A 709 28.85 -34.50 -33.15
N CYS A 710 28.52 -35.09 -32.00
CA CYS A 710 27.25 -34.85 -31.34
C CYS A 710 27.28 -33.50 -30.62
N LEU A 711 26.41 -32.58 -31.04
CA LEU A 711 26.36 -31.26 -30.40
C LEU A 711 25.82 -31.33 -28.97
N GLN A 712 26.46 -30.54 -28.09
CA GLN A 712 26.14 -30.40 -26.68
C GLN A 712 26.17 -28.92 -26.27
N GLY A 713 25.52 -28.57 -25.17
CA GLY A 713 25.49 -27.21 -24.64
C GLY A 713 24.48 -26.29 -25.33
N LYS A 714 24.56 -24.98 -25.06
CA LYS A 714 23.61 -23.97 -25.57
C LYS A 714 24.09 -23.27 -26.84
N ARG A 715 25.40 -23.12 -27.02
CA ARG A 715 26.01 -22.39 -28.14
C ARG A 715 27.33 -23.03 -28.55
N LEU A 716 27.54 -23.14 -29.85
CA LEU A 716 28.82 -23.47 -30.46
C LEU A 716 29.20 -22.31 -31.39
N THR A 717 30.40 -21.75 -31.24
CA THR A 717 30.93 -20.79 -32.21
C THR A 717 32.06 -21.46 -32.95
N LEU A 718 31.93 -21.51 -34.28
CA LEU A 718 32.94 -22.04 -35.17
C LEU A 718 33.67 -20.88 -35.84
N TYR A 719 35.00 -20.93 -35.76
CA TYR A 719 35.89 -19.92 -36.30
C TYR A 719 36.49 -20.44 -37.60
N GLY A 720 36.27 -19.73 -38.69
CA GLY A 720 36.77 -20.07 -40.00
C GLY A 720 37.94 -19.17 -40.40
N ARG A 721 38.79 -19.70 -41.28
CA ARG A 721 39.95 -18.97 -41.80
C ARG A 721 40.02 -19.06 -43.30
N ASN A 722 40.15 -17.90 -43.94
CA ASN A 722 40.51 -17.82 -45.34
C ASN A 722 42.04 -17.79 -45.48
N ILE A 723 42.54 -18.49 -46.49
CA ILE A 723 43.95 -18.55 -46.85
C ILE A 723 44.13 -17.82 -48.17
N ALA A 724 45.18 -17.02 -48.24
CA ALA A 724 45.59 -16.32 -49.44
C ALA A 724 46.97 -16.81 -49.87
N THR A 725 47.15 -16.96 -51.18
CA THR A 725 48.44 -17.28 -51.79
C THR A 725 49.12 -15.98 -52.21
N VAL A 726 50.33 -15.76 -51.70
CA VAL A 726 51.19 -14.65 -52.09
C VAL A 726 52.29 -15.19 -52.97
N GLU A 727 52.25 -14.81 -54.24
CA GLU A 727 53.28 -15.12 -55.21
C GLU A 727 54.18 -13.91 -55.42
N TYR A 728 55.40 -14.16 -55.86
CA TYR A 728 56.37 -13.12 -56.14
C TYR A 728 56.74 -13.12 -57.61
N ALA A 729 56.96 -11.94 -58.16
CA ALA A 729 57.43 -11.75 -59.52
C ALA A 729 58.41 -10.58 -59.59
N LEU A 730 59.11 -10.43 -60.70
CA LEU A 730 59.98 -9.28 -60.95
C LEU A 730 59.20 -8.18 -61.68
N THR A 731 59.49 -6.91 -61.37
CA THR A 731 58.99 -5.76 -62.14
C THR A 731 59.50 -5.80 -63.57
N ASP A 732 58.80 -5.14 -64.49
CA ASP A 732 59.15 -5.17 -65.92
C ASP A 732 60.54 -4.56 -66.15
N ASP A 733 60.90 -3.50 -65.42
CA ASP A 733 62.23 -2.88 -65.47
C ASP A 733 63.32 -3.82 -64.96
N THR A 734 63.03 -4.61 -63.92
CA THR A 734 64.00 -5.59 -63.39
C THR A 734 64.20 -6.76 -64.34
N LYS A 735 63.13 -7.26 -64.97
CA LYS A 735 63.25 -8.30 -66.00
C LYS A 735 64.09 -7.81 -67.17
N ARG A 736 63.82 -6.59 -67.65
CA ARG A 736 64.59 -5.95 -68.70
C ARG A 736 66.07 -5.80 -68.35
N LEU A 737 66.38 -5.45 -67.10
CA LEU A 737 67.75 -5.39 -66.60
C LEU A 737 68.47 -6.74 -66.72
N LEU A 738 67.80 -7.85 -66.35
CA LEU A 738 68.35 -9.20 -66.46
C LEU A 738 68.51 -9.68 -67.91
N GLU A 739 67.67 -9.20 -68.83
CA GLU A 739 67.77 -9.51 -70.27
C GLU A 739 68.90 -8.71 -70.94
N GLU A 740 69.08 -7.45 -70.56
CA GLU A 740 70.09 -6.56 -71.13
C GLU A 740 71.49 -6.76 -70.54
N ARG A 741 71.60 -7.38 -69.35
CA ARG A 741 72.84 -7.52 -68.58
C ARG A 741 72.96 -8.91 -67.95
N GLU A 742 74.12 -9.54 -68.11
CA GLU A 742 74.51 -10.70 -67.28
C GLU A 742 74.71 -10.23 -65.84
N CYS A 743 73.71 -10.51 -65.00
CA CYS A 743 73.70 -10.17 -63.60
C CYS A 743 74.09 -11.39 -62.76
N PHE A 744 74.66 -11.16 -61.60
CA PHE A 744 75.19 -12.16 -60.67
C PHE A 744 74.69 -11.87 -59.25
N VAL A 745 74.48 -12.91 -58.45
CA VAL A 745 73.99 -12.78 -57.06
C VAL A 745 75.10 -12.40 -56.07
N ASP A 746 76.35 -12.43 -56.52
CA ASP A 746 77.56 -12.14 -55.74
C ASP A 746 78.50 -11.19 -56.48
N GLU A 747 79.26 -10.40 -55.71
CA GLU A 747 80.22 -9.43 -56.26
C GLU A 747 81.37 -10.09 -57.03
N SER A 748 81.73 -11.34 -56.69
CA SER A 748 82.74 -12.11 -57.41
C SER A 748 82.27 -12.66 -58.76
N MET A 749 81.01 -12.41 -59.14
CA MET A 749 80.39 -12.83 -60.41
C MET A 749 80.51 -14.33 -60.68
N THR A 750 80.39 -15.13 -59.63
CA THR A 750 80.54 -16.59 -59.73
C THR A 750 79.23 -17.31 -60.01
N GLN A 751 78.10 -16.67 -59.68
CA GLN A 751 76.78 -17.26 -59.83
C GLN A 751 75.80 -16.28 -60.48
N GLU A 752 75.29 -16.66 -61.66
CA GLU A 752 74.35 -15.85 -62.43
C GLU A 752 73.00 -15.68 -61.71
N ALA A 753 72.53 -14.42 -61.65
CA ALA A 753 71.25 -14.02 -61.09
C ALA A 753 70.14 -14.26 -62.12
N THR A 754 69.55 -15.44 -62.10
CA THR A 754 68.33 -15.72 -62.86
C THR A 754 67.09 -15.45 -62.01
N ALA A 755 65.93 -15.28 -62.66
CA ALA A 755 64.67 -14.99 -61.96
C ALA A 755 64.35 -15.99 -60.83
N ILE A 756 64.77 -17.25 -60.96
CA ILE A 756 64.53 -18.30 -59.96
C ILE A 756 65.33 -18.08 -58.66
N TRP A 757 66.45 -17.36 -58.71
CA TRP A 757 67.27 -17.03 -57.55
C TRP A 757 66.79 -15.77 -56.81
N LEU A 758 66.07 -14.90 -57.51
CA LEU A 758 65.67 -13.58 -57.01
C LEU A 758 64.25 -13.57 -56.47
N VAL A 759 63.37 -14.40 -57.05
CA VAL A 759 61.97 -14.50 -56.68
C VAL A 759 61.85 -15.48 -55.50
N PRO A 760 61.38 -15.02 -54.32
CA PRO A 760 61.08 -15.90 -53.21
C PRO A 760 60.04 -16.95 -53.61
N ALA A 761 60.08 -18.10 -52.93
CA ALA A 761 59.01 -19.09 -53.08
C ALA A 761 57.65 -18.47 -52.71
N SER A 762 56.60 -18.87 -53.43
CA SER A 762 55.23 -18.51 -53.07
C SER A 762 54.95 -18.92 -51.64
N GLU A 763 54.28 -18.05 -50.88
CA GLU A 763 53.89 -18.35 -49.51
C GLU A 763 52.37 -18.29 -49.36
N THR A 764 51.81 -19.24 -48.61
CA THR A 764 50.41 -19.26 -48.24
C THR A 764 50.27 -18.64 -46.86
N VAL A 765 49.47 -17.58 -46.74
CA VAL A 765 49.30 -16.84 -45.50
C VAL A 765 47.83 -16.66 -45.15
N ARG A 766 47.55 -16.49 -43.86
CA ARG A 766 46.17 -16.27 -43.38
C ARG A 766 45.67 -14.92 -43.87
N TYR A 767 44.39 -14.84 -44.22
CA TYR A 767 43.72 -13.56 -44.47
C TYR A 767 43.97 -12.60 -43.30
N GLY A 768 44.33 -11.36 -43.63
CA GLY A 768 44.66 -10.32 -42.68
C GLY A 768 46.09 -10.35 -42.13
N THR A 769 46.90 -11.35 -42.47
CA THR A 769 48.34 -11.38 -42.12
C THR A 769 49.04 -10.16 -42.66
N ARG A 770 49.87 -9.53 -41.83
CA ARG A 770 50.74 -8.43 -42.27
C ARG A 770 52.13 -8.97 -42.59
N LEU A 771 52.42 -9.07 -43.89
CA LEU A 771 53.75 -9.37 -44.38
C LEU A 771 54.64 -8.14 -44.27
N ARG A 772 55.90 -8.36 -43.89
CA ARG A 772 56.92 -7.31 -43.82
C ARG A 772 58.06 -7.67 -44.75
N PHE A 773 58.36 -6.76 -45.66
CA PHE A 773 59.35 -6.97 -46.70
C PHE A 773 60.63 -6.25 -46.29
N ARG A 774 61.73 -7.01 -46.22
CA ARG A 774 63.06 -6.46 -45.95
C ARG A 774 63.81 -6.36 -47.27
N ARG A 775 64.83 -5.48 -47.29
CA ARG A 775 65.74 -5.36 -48.42
C ARG A 775 66.40 -6.73 -48.70
N LEU A 776 66.22 -7.22 -49.92
CA LEU A 776 66.87 -8.42 -50.42
C LEU A 776 68.31 -8.13 -50.87
N PRO A 777 69.16 -9.16 -51.04
CA PRO A 777 70.52 -8.98 -51.53
C PRO A 777 70.56 -8.20 -52.86
N SER A 778 71.58 -7.37 -53.02
CA SER A 778 71.86 -6.68 -54.27
C SER A 778 72.34 -7.66 -55.34
N MET A 779 72.15 -7.30 -56.60
CA MET A 779 72.72 -8.00 -57.74
C MET A 779 73.96 -7.26 -58.24
N TRP A 780 74.83 -7.95 -58.96
CA TRP A 780 76.07 -7.40 -59.49
C TRP A 780 76.16 -7.66 -60.98
N TYR A 781 76.66 -6.71 -61.77
CA TYR A 781 76.85 -6.89 -63.20
C TYR A 781 78.10 -6.17 -63.68
N GLU A 782 78.66 -6.59 -64.80
CA GLU A 782 79.78 -5.88 -65.42
C GLU A 782 79.26 -4.78 -66.35
N ASP A 783 79.78 -3.56 -66.18
CA ASP A 783 79.55 -2.48 -67.12
C ASP A 783 80.85 -1.72 -67.37
N ARG A 784 81.33 -1.78 -68.62
CA ARG A 784 82.55 -1.11 -69.09
C ARG A 784 83.80 -1.47 -68.27
N GLY A 785 84.02 -2.76 -68.00
CA GLY A 785 85.21 -3.24 -67.30
C GLY A 785 85.20 -3.03 -65.78
N ARG A 786 84.04 -2.73 -65.18
CA ARG A 786 83.88 -2.55 -63.73
C ARG A 786 82.65 -3.31 -63.22
N THR A 787 82.82 -3.94 -62.06
CA THR A 787 81.74 -4.51 -61.26
C THR A 787 80.83 -3.40 -60.71
N ARG A 788 79.53 -3.51 -60.97
CA ARG A 788 78.49 -2.56 -60.53
C ARG A 788 77.44 -3.28 -59.69
N GLU A 789 77.01 -2.65 -58.60
CA GLU A 789 75.94 -3.15 -57.73
C GLU A 789 74.59 -2.56 -58.15
N THR A 790 73.61 -3.40 -58.44
CA THR A 790 72.19 -3.07 -58.56
C THR A 790 71.50 -3.38 -57.24
N THR A 791 70.88 -2.37 -56.63
CA THR A 791 70.28 -2.50 -55.30
C THR A 791 68.82 -2.90 -55.37
N ASN A 792 68.40 -3.86 -54.53
CA ASN A 792 66.98 -4.17 -54.33
C ASN A 792 66.26 -2.95 -53.72
N VAL A 793 65.12 -2.57 -54.31
CA VAL A 793 64.24 -1.55 -53.76
C VAL A 793 63.56 -2.12 -52.50
N PRO A 794 63.66 -1.48 -51.33
CA PRO A 794 62.99 -1.95 -50.13
C PRO A 794 61.46 -1.99 -50.30
N GLY A 795 60.86 -3.16 -50.09
CA GLY A 795 59.41 -3.36 -50.21
C GLY A 795 59.01 -4.15 -51.46
N VAL A 796 57.71 -4.17 -51.73
CA VAL A 796 57.10 -4.83 -52.90
C VAL A 796 56.14 -3.90 -53.62
N PHE A 797 56.01 -4.08 -54.93
CA PHE A 797 55.01 -3.41 -55.76
C PHE A 797 53.79 -4.32 -55.94
N LEU A 798 52.62 -3.70 -56.16
CA LEU A 798 51.37 -4.44 -56.38
C LEU A 798 51.11 -4.78 -57.87
N ASP A 799 51.94 -4.23 -58.75
CA ASP A 799 51.88 -4.45 -60.20
C ASP A 799 53.29 -4.41 -60.81
N ALA A 800 53.43 -5.01 -62.00
CA ALA A 800 54.71 -5.14 -62.68
C ALA A 800 55.30 -3.81 -63.19
N GLY A 801 54.43 -2.82 -63.45
CA GLY A 801 54.79 -1.51 -64.00
C GLY A 801 55.13 -0.46 -62.94
N GLU A 802 55.22 -0.87 -61.67
CA GLU A 802 55.58 0.00 -60.55
C GLU A 802 54.65 1.23 -60.43
N SER A 803 53.34 1.05 -60.66
CA SER A 803 52.37 2.14 -60.70
C SER A 803 52.20 2.89 -59.35
N SER A 804 52.64 2.26 -58.25
CA SER A 804 52.59 2.81 -56.89
C SER A 804 53.95 2.73 -56.19
N ALA A 805 54.14 3.50 -55.11
CA ALA A 805 55.31 3.34 -54.25
C ALA A 805 55.39 1.91 -53.65
N PRO A 806 56.60 1.37 -53.42
CA PRO A 806 56.77 0.04 -52.85
C PRO A 806 56.26 -0.02 -51.40
N ALA A 807 55.56 -1.09 -51.06
CA ALA A 807 55.02 -1.35 -49.73
C ALA A 807 56.05 -2.13 -48.89
N GLU A 808 56.53 -1.54 -47.80
CA GLU A 808 57.38 -2.24 -46.81
C GLU A 808 56.58 -3.20 -45.92
N THR A 809 55.26 -2.99 -45.82
CA THR A 809 54.35 -3.88 -45.11
C THR A 809 53.03 -3.96 -45.86
N LEU A 810 52.51 -5.18 -46.06
CA LEU A 810 51.25 -5.41 -46.74
C LEU A 810 50.32 -6.27 -45.87
N LYS A 811 49.08 -5.82 -45.68
CA LYS A 811 48.02 -6.66 -45.11
C LYS A 811 47.40 -7.48 -46.24
N VAL A 812 47.60 -8.79 -46.20
CA VAL A 812 47.06 -9.69 -47.22
C VAL A 812 45.55 -9.82 -47.01
N THR A 813 44.77 -9.59 -48.06
CA THR A 813 43.29 -9.65 -48.01
C THR A 813 42.70 -10.50 -49.14
N GLY A 814 43.55 -11.30 -49.77
CA GLY A 814 43.27 -12.13 -50.93
C GLY A 814 44.59 -12.55 -51.57
N ASP A 815 44.52 -13.45 -52.54
CA ASP A 815 45.64 -13.86 -53.36
C ASP A 815 46.24 -12.65 -54.05
N ALA A 816 47.56 -12.61 -54.08
CA ALA A 816 48.28 -11.47 -54.64
C ALA A 816 49.59 -11.93 -55.26
N THR A 817 49.91 -11.35 -56.41
CA THR A 817 51.27 -11.39 -56.97
C THR A 817 51.97 -10.09 -56.61
N LEU A 818 53.06 -10.18 -55.87
CA LEU A 818 53.85 -9.05 -55.39
C LEU A 818 55.13 -8.94 -56.21
N TYR A 819 55.45 -7.73 -56.64
CA TYR A 819 56.53 -7.49 -57.58
C TYR A 819 57.77 -6.91 -56.88
N LEU A 820 58.93 -7.50 -57.12
CA LEU A 820 60.20 -7.09 -56.56
C LEU A 820 61.02 -6.33 -57.61
N ALA A 821 61.64 -5.24 -57.18
CA ALA A 821 62.42 -4.39 -58.07
C ALA A 821 63.88 -4.29 -57.66
N TRP A 822 64.76 -4.24 -58.66
CA TRP A 822 66.17 -4.00 -58.51
C TRP A 822 66.59 -2.86 -59.43
N ARG A 823 67.28 -1.86 -58.88
CA ARG A 823 67.64 -0.66 -59.62
C ARG A 823 69.15 -0.48 -59.70
N PRO A 824 69.69 -0.20 -60.90
CA PRO A 824 71.06 0.21 -61.03
C PRO A 824 71.25 1.58 -60.35
N PRO A 825 72.46 1.90 -59.88
CA PRO A 825 72.74 3.11 -59.16
C PRO A 825 72.59 4.30 -60.12
N HIS A 826 71.78 5.29 -59.73
CA HIS A 826 71.71 6.57 -60.44
C HIS A 826 73.06 7.29 -60.31
N TYR A 827 73.92 7.14 -61.31
CA TYR A 827 75.06 8.03 -61.48
C TYR A 827 74.56 9.31 -62.13
N GLU A 828 74.35 10.36 -61.34
CA GLU A 828 74.16 11.70 -61.88
C GLU A 828 75.42 12.10 -62.65
N GLY A 829 75.24 12.12 -63.97
CA GLY A 829 76.07 12.69 -65.02
C GLY A 829 77.52 13.07 -64.71
N ILE A 830 78.45 12.39 -65.37
CA ILE A 830 79.46 13.10 -66.16
C ILE A 830 79.50 12.46 -67.56
N ALA A 831 79.11 13.27 -68.54
CA ALA A 831 79.13 12.94 -69.96
C ALA A 831 80.55 12.97 -70.54
N VAL A 832 80.70 12.15 -71.58
CA VAL A 832 81.83 11.83 -72.48
C VAL A 832 82.79 12.98 -72.82
N SER A 833 84.09 12.71 -72.74
CA SER A 833 85.08 12.90 -73.83
C SER A 833 86.17 11.84 -73.73
#